data_AF-A0A7M7MJ72-F1
#
_entry.id   AF-A0A7M7MJ72-F1
#
_cell.length_a   1.000
_cell.length_b   1.000
_cell.length_c   1.000
_cell.angle_alpha   90.00
_cell.angle_beta   90.00
_cell.angle_gamma   90.00
#
_symmetry.space_group_name_H-M   'P 1'
#
loop_
_entity.id
_entity.type
_entity.pdbx_description
1 polymer ?
#
loop_
_entity_poly.entity_id
_entity_poly.type
_entity_poly.pdbx_seq_one_letter_code
_entity_poly.pdbx_strand_id
1 'polypeptide(L)'
;MKFTEHLAAHITPEWRKQYIVYEEMKTKLYEAIERAPSSEVVELSVIERYLATFDEGFLQYCDKELAKINTFYAEKLAEATRKFSNLKAELYNYVSKVEGGHNKFTNKRKSVALTTLVAPFDRKAKEVKSHTRKLHDLKLAFSEFYLSLILLQNYQNLNFTGFRKILKKHDKLLGTNSGAQWRQSHVETAMFYTNKDIDKIIGEVETLVTSQLEGGDRQKAMKRLRVPPLNDQHSPWITFKVGFFLGACLILMVAVALSAVYTQARNDWRVVFRLYRGTCLVVIFLFLIGINVYGWRTSGVNHVLIFELDPRNHLSEQHLMEMAAIFGVLWTLSVLAFLYARPLGIPTYANPLALVLFMLLFLLNPTHTLRHNARFWLLRVLCRIFAAPFFYVNFADFWLADQLNSLVPIFTDAQYFVCFFATDFNWMENTGKDEPTLISLEGDAYKCMNRTANIILRPVLSCLPAWFRFAQCLRRYRDTREAFPHLVNAGKYSTTFFTITFSTLFNLYKSQYESLSSNPFFYLWVVSMIVSSCYTYTWDIRMDWGLFDANAGENRFLREEIVYSSIHYYYGAIVADLLLRFGWTLSLSLTELGLIHADLMVTILSPLEVFRRFVWNFFRLENEHLNNCGKFRAVRDISVAPLDSYERCGAGGVSPALLMRMMDEPNGVINRGNNVKSKKKNKSVLFRISQNDHVYKLKKLIWIKCLLFIVPPCFMISY
;
A
#
# COMPACT_ATOMS: atom_id res chain seq x y z
N MET A 1 2.64 11.59 -31.66
CA MET A 1 2.16 11.82 -30.28
C MET A 1 2.38 13.28 -29.91
N LYS A 2 1.40 13.98 -29.34
CA LYS A 2 1.59 15.39 -28.92
C LYS A 2 2.58 15.42 -27.76
N PHE A 3 3.48 16.41 -27.70
CA PHE A 3 4.51 16.44 -26.66
C PHE A 3 3.93 16.51 -25.24
N THR A 4 2.79 17.17 -25.04
CA THR A 4 2.07 17.16 -23.76
C THR A 4 1.74 15.75 -23.29
N GLU A 5 1.22 14.89 -24.18
CA GLU A 5 0.89 13.49 -23.87
C GLU A 5 2.15 12.69 -23.56
N HIS A 6 3.21 12.91 -24.35
CA HIS A 6 4.49 12.27 -24.14
C HIS A 6 5.11 12.64 -22.79
N LEU A 7 5.12 13.92 -22.43
CA LEU A 7 5.64 14.41 -21.16
C LEU A 7 4.83 13.82 -20.00
N ALA A 8 3.50 13.89 -20.06
CA ALA A 8 2.63 13.34 -19.02
C ALA A 8 2.82 11.83 -18.81
N ALA A 9 3.09 11.07 -19.87
CA ALA A 9 3.29 9.62 -19.81
C ALA A 9 4.67 9.20 -19.26
N HIS A 10 5.70 10.06 -19.36
CA HIS A 10 7.09 9.70 -19.01
C HIS A 10 7.63 10.44 -17.78
N ILE A 11 6.82 11.28 -17.15
CA ILE A 11 7.17 11.92 -15.88
C ILE A 11 7.24 10.88 -14.77
N THR A 12 8.29 10.94 -13.95
CA THR A 12 8.34 10.26 -12.65
C THR A 12 7.29 10.86 -11.73
N PRO A 13 6.26 10.12 -11.29
CA PRO A 13 5.15 10.66 -10.50
C PRO A 13 5.61 11.46 -9.28
N GLU A 14 6.62 10.96 -8.58
CA GLU A 14 7.17 11.54 -7.35
C GLU A 14 7.93 12.85 -7.58
N TRP A 15 8.30 13.15 -8.83
CA TRP A 15 9.00 14.37 -9.22
C TRP A 15 8.14 15.32 -10.06
N ARG A 16 6.84 15.02 -10.23
CA ARG A 16 5.94 15.73 -11.16
C ARG A 16 6.03 17.25 -11.07
N LYS A 17 6.04 17.82 -9.86
CA LYS A 17 6.11 19.28 -9.63
C LYS A 17 7.43 19.91 -10.06
N GLN A 18 8.49 19.11 -10.13
CA GLN A 18 9.83 19.56 -10.48
C GLN A 18 10.05 19.61 -11.99
N TYR A 19 9.17 19.01 -12.79
CA TYR A 19 9.22 19.16 -14.25
C TYR A 19 8.71 20.54 -14.67
N ILE A 20 9.09 20.93 -15.89
CA ILE A 20 8.57 22.12 -16.57
C ILE A 20 7.03 22.05 -16.66
N VAL A 21 6.35 23.12 -16.24
CA VAL A 21 4.89 23.22 -16.32
C VAL A 21 4.44 23.56 -17.75
N TYR A 22 4.74 22.65 -18.68
CA TYR A 22 4.60 22.88 -20.13
C TYR A 22 3.17 23.25 -20.56
N GLU A 23 2.15 22.61 -19.99
CA GLU A 23 0.76 22.88 -20.37
C GLU A 23 0.30 24.25 -19.89
N GLU A 24 0.69 24.68 -18.68
CA GLU A 24 0.38 26.03 -18.19
C GLU A 24 1.09 27.10 -19.02
N MET A 25 2.37 26.92 -19.31
CA MET A 25 3.12 27.84 -20.17
C MET A 25 2.48 27.94 -21.56
N LYS A 26 2.01 26.81 -22.10
CA LYS A 26 1.30 26.76 -23.37
C LYS A 26 -0.02 27.53 -23.30
N THR A 27 -0.80 27.37 -22.22
CA THR A 27 -2.05 28.12 -22.01
C THR A 27 -1.77 29.62 -21.90
N LYS A 28 -0.73 30.05 -21.17
CA LYS A 28 -0.32 31.46 -21.10
C LYS A 28 -0.04 32.06 -22.47
N LEU A 29 0.65 31.32 -23.35
CA LEU A 29 0.91 31.76 -24.72
C LEU A 29 -0.39 31.93 -25.54
N TYR A 30 -1.32 30.99 -25.44
CA TYR A 30 -2.60 31.10 -26.16
C TYR A 30 -3.46 32.24 -25.62
N GLU A 31 -3.58 32.38 -24.30
CA GLU A 31 -4.30 33.48 -23.68
C GLU A 31 -3.73 34.86 -24.07
N ALA A 32 -2.41 34.96 -24.22
CA ALA A 32 -1.76 36.20 -24.63
C ALA A 32 -2.16 36.63 -26.05
N ILE A 33 -2.23 35.67 -26.98
CA ILE A 33 -2.67 35.92 -28.36
C ILE A 33 -4.18 36.19 -28.42
N GLU A 34 -4.99 35.45 -27.66
CA GLU A 34 -6.45 35.67 -27.62
C GLU A 34 -6.83 37.03 -27.01
N ARG A 35 -6.05 37.52 -26.04
CA ARG A 35 -6.25 38.84 -25.41
C ARG A 35 -5.54 39.98 -26.14
N ALA A 36 -4.80 39.69 -27.22
CA ALA A 36 -4.10 40.73 -27.97
C ALA A 36 -5.11 41.71 -28.60
N PRO A 37 -4.87 43.04 -28.50
CA PRO A 37 -5.73 44.02 -29.14
C PRO A 37 -5.80 43.80 -30.65
N SER A 38 -6.98 43.95 -31.25
CA SER A 38 -7.13 43.86 -32.71
C SER A 38 -6.44 45.04 -33.39
N SER A 39 -5.73 44.77 -34.47
CA SER A 39 -5.13 45.79 -35.36
C SER A 39 -6.15 46.71 -36.01
N GLU A 40 -7.43 46.34 -35.98
CA GLU A 40 -8.54 47.17 -36.49
C GLU A 40 -9.00 48.23 -35.46
N VAL A 41 -8.69 48.02 -34.17
CA VAL A 41 -9.25 48.82 -33.06
C VAL A 41 -8.19 49.70 -32.41
N VAL A 42 -6.92 49.33 -32.50
CA VAL A 42 -5.83 50.02 -31.80
C VAL A 42 -4.62 50.20 -32.72
N GLU A 43 -3.87 51.29 -32.51
CA GLU A 43 -2.59 51.53 -33.19
C GLU A 43 -1.60 50.37 -32.98
N LEU A 44 -0.79 50.12 -34.01
CA LEU A 44 0.21 49.06 -34.03
C LEU A 44 1.21 49.16 -32.86
N SER A 45 1.54 50.39 -32.44
CA SER A 45 2.44 50.70 -31.32
C SER A 45 1.93 50.13 -29.98
N VAL A 46 0.62 50.06 -29.78
CA VAL A 46 0.01 49.53 -28.55
C VAL A 46 0.06 48.01 -28.55
N ILE A 47 -0.11 47.38 -29.71
CA ILE A 47 0.01 45.92 -29.89
C ILE A 47 1.44 45.48 -29.64
N GLU A 48 2.42 46.19 -30.20
CA GLU A 48 3.85 45.94 -29.98
C GLU A 48 4.20 46.05 -28.49
N ARG A 49 3.72 47.11 -27.81
CA ARG A 49 3.96 47.29 -26.37
C ARG A 49 3.32 46.17 -25.53
N TYR A 50 2.11 45.74 -25.87
CA TYR A 50 1.43 44.63 -25.20
C TYR A 50 2.23 43.33 -25.35
N LEU A 51 2.65 43.00 -26.57
CA LEU A 51 3.43 41.79 -26.85
C LEU A 51 4.82 41.84 -26.19
N ALA A 52 5.49 42.99 -26.19
CA ALA A 52 6.77 43.17 -25.50
C ALA A 52 6.65 42.98 -23.98
N THR A 53 5.58 43.52 -23.38
CA THR A 53 5.31 43.34 -21.94
C THR A 53 5.04 41.87 -21.60
N PHE A 54 4.30 41.17 -22.48
CA PHE A 54 4.07 39.73 -22.30
C PHE A 54 5.34 38.91 -22.50
N ASP A 55 6.17 39.20 -23.50
CA ASP A 55 7.45 38.52 -23.76
C ASP A 55 8.34 38.59 -22.52
N GLU A 56 8.53 39.78 -21.94
CA GLU A 56 9.29 39.95 -20.71
C GLU A 56 8.72 39.12 -19.55
N GLY A 57 7.40 39.19 -19.33
CA GLY A 57 6.74 38.41 -18.28
C GLY A 57 6.84 36.89 -18.49
N PHE A 58 6.81 36.43 -19.75
CA PHE A 58 6.94 35.02 -20.12
C PHE A 58 8.38 34.51 -19.92
N LEU A 59 9.38 35.30 -20.29
CA LEU A 59 10.80 34.95 -20.07
C LEU A 59 11.16 34.96 -18.57
N GLN A 60 10.63 35.90 -17.78
CA GLN A 60 10.77 35.85 -16.32
C GLN A 60 10.11 34.60 -15.70
N TYR A 61 9.01 34.12 -16.28
CA TYR A 61 8.42 32.84 -15.88
C TYR A 61 9.32 31.66 -16.26
N CYS A 62 9.98 31.70 -17.43
CA CYS A 62 10.98 30.73 -17.83
C CYS A 62 12.18 30.70 -16.87
N ASP A 63 12.65 31.85 -16.38
CA ASP A 63 13.74 31.93 -15.38
C ASP A 63 13.37 31.19 -14.09
N LYS A 64 12.14 31.39 -13.59
CA LYS A 64 11.65 30.69 -12.38
C LYS A 64 11.59 29.18 -12.58
N GLU A 65 11.06 28.74 -13.72
CA GLU A 65 10.99 27.32 -14.06
C GLU A 65 12.39 26.70 -14.21
N LEU A 66 13.33 27.43 -14.82
CA LEU A 66 14.70 26.99 -15.00
C LEU A 66 15.45 26.91 -13.67
N ALA A 67 15.27 27.88 -12.77
CA ALA A 67 15.85 27.87 -11.43
C ALA A 67 15.36 26.66 -10.61
N LYS A 68 14.05 26.37 -10.67
CA LYS A 68 13.44 25.17 -10.05
C LYS A 68 14.10 23.88 -10.55
N ILE A 69 14.19 23.74 -11.88
CA ILE A 69 14.76 22.53 -12.52
C ILE A 69 16.25 22.37 -12.19
N ASN A 70 17.03 23.45 -12.26
CA ASN A 70 18.45 23.44 -11.90
C ASN A 70 18.67 23.03 -10.45
N THR A 71 17.92 23.62 -9.52
CA THR A 71 18.06 23.34 -8.07
C THR A 71 17.78 21.88 -7.79
N PHE A 72 16.65 21.36 -8.29
CA PHE A 72 16.28 19.96 -8.09
C PHE A 72 17.28 18.99 -8.73
N TYR A 73 17.74 19.27 -9.95
CA TYR A 73 18.74 18.42 -10.61
C TYR A 73 20.07 18.40 -9.86
N ALA A 74 20.56 19.55 -9.40
CA ALA A 74 21.81 19.65 -8.65
C ALA A 74 21.74 18.88 -7.32
N GLU A 75 20.62 18.98 -6.59
CA GLU A 75 20.40 18.23 -5.35
C GLU A 75 20.40 16.72 -5.62
N LYS A 76 19.66 16.26 -6.63
CA LYS A 76 19.59 14.84 -6.98
C LYS A 76 20.90 14.28 -7.53
N LEU A 77 21.66 15.08 -8.28
CA LEU A 77 23.00 14.70 -8.72
C LEU A 77 23.95 14.56 -7.53
N ALA A 78 23.93 15.50 -6.58
CA ALA A 78 24.74 15.39 -5.36
C ALA A 78 24.34 14.18 -4.50
N GLU A 79 23.04 13.91 -4.38
CA GLU A 79 22.53 12.70 -3.73
C GLU A 79 23.06 11.43 -4.41
N ALA A 80 22.99 11.38 -5.74
CA ALA A 80 23.48 10.26 -6.54
C ALA A 80 24.98 10.04 -6.38
N THR A 81 25.79 11.09 -6.42
CA THR A 81 27.25 11.02 -6.23
C THR A 81 27.60 10.45 -4.86
N ARG A 82 26.95 10.91 -3.78
CA ARG A 82 27.16 10.36 -2.43
C ARG A 82 26.79 8.88 -2.34
N LYS A 83 25.62 8.51 -2.88
CA LYS A 83 25.16 7.11 -2.92
C LYS A 83 26.13 6.23 -3.69
N PHE A 84 26.64 6.70 -4.84
CA PHE A 84 27.61 5.98 -5.62
C PHE A 84 28.91 5.73 -4.86
N SER A 85 29.47 6.76 -4.21
CA SER A 85 30.69 6.62 -3.40
C SER A 85 30.53 5.58 -2.28
N ASN A 86 29.38 5.60 -1.59
CA ASN A 86 29.08 4.65 -0.52
C ASN A 86 28.94 3.21 -1.04
N LEU A 87 28.19 3.00 -2.12
CA LEU A 87 28.00 1.68 -2.73
C LEU A 87 29.30 1.12 -3.31
N LYS A 88 30.11 1.99 -3.94
CA LYS A 88 31.43 1.63 -4.47
C LYS A 88 32.36 1.21 -3.33
N ALA A 89 32.39 1.95 -2.23
CA ALA A 89 33.16 1.58 -1.04
C ALA A 89 32.70 0.25 -0.44
N GLU A 90 31.38 0.03 -0.32
CA GLU A 90 30.84 -1.23 0.19
C GLU A 90 31.18 -2.44 -0.71
N LEU A 91 31.11 -2.26 -2.02
CA LEU A 91 31.49 -3.27 -3.01
C LEU A 91 32.98 -3.62 -2.90
N TYR A 92 33.88 -2.63 -2.86
CA TYR A 92 35.31 -2.91 -2.71
C TYR A 92 35.65 -3.54 -1.37
N ASN A 93 34.98 -3.14 -0.29
CA ASN A 93 35.11 -3.80 1.01
C ASN A 93 34.62 -5.25 0.98
N TYR A 94 33.62 -5.56 0.16
CA TYR A 94 33.16 -6.94 -0.05
C TYR A 94 34.20 -7.74 -0.86
N VAL A 95 34.64 -7.22 -2.00
CA VAL A 95 35.63 -7.87 -2.88
C VAL A 95 36.93 -8.16 -2.12
N SER A 96 37.47 -7.18 -1.39
CA SER A 96 38.70 -7.36 -0.60
C SER A 96 38.55 -8.41 0.51
N LYS A 97 37.37 -8.54 1.12
CA LYS A 97 37.08 -9.60 2.10
C LYS A 97 37.03 -10.98 1.43
N VAL A 98 36.49 -11.08 0.22
CA VAL A 98 36.44 -12.35 -0.53
C VAL A 98 37.85 -12.78 -0.96
N GLU A 99 38.64 -11.86 -1.51
CA GLU A 99 40.02 -12.11 -1.96
C GLU A 99 40.98 -12.38 -0.78
N GLY A 100 40.88 -11.58 0.29
CA GLY A 100 41.66 -11.77 1.52
C GLY A 100 41.30 -13.05 2.27
N GLY A 101 40.06 -13.53 2.13
CA GLY A 101 39.63 -14.86 2.57
C GLY A 101 40.38 -15.97 1.84
N HIS A 102 40.49 -15.88 0.51
CA HIS A 102 41.23 -16.86 -0.31
C HIS A 102 42.72 -16.96 0.09
N ASN A 103 43.39 -15.85 0.42
CA ASN A 103 44.81 -15.85 0.80
C ASN A 103 45.10 -16.41 2.21
N LYS A 104 44.12 -16.48 3.12
CA LYS A 104 44.30 -17.19 4.41
C LYS A 104 44.16 -18.70 4.28
N PHE A 105 43.58 -19.21 3.19
CA PHE A 105 43.40 -20.64 2.95
C PHE A 105 44.62 -21.33 2.32
N THR A 106 45.55 -20.57 1.72
CA THR A 106 46.77 -21.15 1.13
C THR A 106 47.88 -21.36 2.15
N ASN A 107 47.90 -20.59 3.25
CA ASN A 107 48.97 -20.65 4.27
C ASN A 107 48.68 -21.51 5.51
N LYS A 108 47.53 -22.18 5.59
CA LYS A 108 47.21 -23.15 6.67
C LYS A 108 47.25 -24.60 6.21
N ARG A 109 48.24 -24.97 5.39
CA ARG A 109 48.67 -26.36 5.18
C ARG A 109 49.99 -26.58 5.92
N LYS A 110 49.93 -26.67 7.25
CA LYS A 110 50.89 -27.40 8.08
C LYS A 110 50.40 -27.40 9.53
N SER A 111 50.20 -28.60 10.06
CA SER A 111 49.90 -28.93 11.46
C SER A 111 48.50 -28.55 11.98
N VAL A 112 47.64 -29.55 12.20
CA VAL A 112 47.22 -30.00 13.55
C VAL A 112 46.20 -31.15 13.39
N ALA A 113 46.32 -32.09 14.33
CA ALA A 113 45.71 -33.40 14.40
C ALA A 113 44.17 -33.47 14.46
N LEU A 114 43.72 -34.69 14.17
CA LEU A 114 42.37 -35.23 14.16
C LEU A 114 41.65 -35.06 15.52
N THR A 115 40.75 -34.08 15.64
CA THR A 115 39.60 -34.14 16.56
C THR A 115 38.58 -33.05 16.20
N THR A 116 37.29 -33.39 16.19
CA THR A 116 36.09 -32.54 15.98
C THR A 116 35.64 -32.28 14.53
N LEU A 117 34.97 -33.27 13.91
CA LEU A 117 34.51 -33.22 12.50
C LEU A 117 33.13 -32.58 12.24
N VAL A 118 32.46 -31.97 13.23
CA VAL A 118 31.09 -31.43 13.03
C VAL A 118 31.02 -29.89 13.08
N ALA A 119 31.83 -29.22 13.89
CA ALA A 119 31.84 -27.75 14.00
C ALA A 119 32.38 -26.96 12.77
N PRO A 120 33.35 -27.45 11.96
CA PRO A 120 33.93 -26.66 10.86
C PRO A 120 33.00 -26.52 9.66
N PHE A 121 32.14 -27.52 9.42
CA PHE A 121 31.26 -27.57 8.25
C PHE A 121 30.11 -26.55 8.37
N ASP A 122 29.58 -26.38 9.58
CA ASP A 122 28.49 -25.46 9.88
C ASP A 122 28.95 -23.99 9.82
N ARG A 123 30.18 -23.71 10.28
CA ARG A 123 30.81 -22.38 10.14
C ARG A 123 31.04 -22.01 8.67
N LYS A 124 31.53 -22.96 7.86
CA LYS A 124 31.76 -22.77 6.42
C LYS A 124 30.45 -22.54 5.67
N ALA A 125 29.41 -23.31 5.97
CA ALA A 125 28.07 -23.14 5.39
C ALA A 125 27.46 -21.78 5.77
N LYS A 126 27.64 -21.34 7.03
CA LYS A 126 27.17 -20.04 7.52
C LYS A 126 27.90 -18.86 6.86
N GLU A 127 29.22 -18.96 6.68
CA GLU A 127 30.03 -17.95 6.00
C GLU A 127 29.67 -17.84 4.51
N VAL A 128 29.52 -18.97 3.80
CA VAL A 128 29.08 -19.01 2.39
C VAL A 128 27.68 -18.42 2.25
N LYS A 129 26.73 -18.80 3.11
CA LYS A 129 25.36 -18.27 3.11
C LYS A 129 25.33 -16.75 3.39
N SER A 130 26.21 -16.26 4.25
CA SER A 130 26.36 -14.83 4.53
C SER A 130 26.91 -14.07 3.32
N HIS A 131 27.90 -14.63 2.62
CA HIS A 131 28.48 -14.02 1.41
C HIS A 131 27.46 -13.94 0.28
N THR A 132 26.73 -15.04 0.03
CA THR A 132 25.69 -15.07 -1.01
C THR A 132 24.58 -14.06 -0.74
N ARG A 133 24.19 -13.85 0.53
CA ARG A 133 23.23 -12.82 0.92
C ARG A 133 23.77 -11.42 0.68
N LYS A 134 24.97 -11.11 1.17
CA LYS A 134 25.57 -9.78 1.00
C LYS A 134 25.80 -9.42 -0.47
N LEU A 135 26.21 -10.39 -1.29
CA LEU A 135 26.31 -10.23 -2.74
C LEU A 135 24.95 -9.94 -3.38
N HIS A 136 23.90 -10.65 -2.95
CA HIS A 136 22.55 -10.41 -3.43
C HIS A 136 22.05 -9.01 -3.07
N ASP A 137 22.31 -8.56 -1.84
CA ASP A 137 21.91 -7.24 -1.35
C ASP A 137 22.64 -6.12 -2.11
N LEU A 138 23.94 -6.28 -2.35
CA LEU A 138 24.71 -5.36 -3.20
C LEU A 138 24.16 -5.31 -4.63
N LYS A 139 23.86 -6.46 -5.23
CA LYS A 139 23.28 -6.52 -6.58
C LYS A 139 21.94 -5.79 -6.65
N LEU A 140 21.09 -5.92 -5.62
CA LEU A 140 19.83 -5.20 -5.53
C LEU A 140 20.05 -3.70 -5.38
N ALA A 141 20.96 -3.30 -4.47
CA ALA A 141 21.31 -1.91 -4.24
C ALA A 141 21.82 -1.19 -5.50
N PHE A 142 22.69 -1.84 -6.29
CA PHE A 142 23.15 -1.29 -7.57
C PHE A 142 22.04 -1.22 -8.62
N SER A 143 21.11 -2.17 -8.66
CA SER A 143 19.94 -2.10 -9.55
C SER A 143 19.02 -0.92 -9.23
N GLU A 144 18.69 -0.72 -7.95
CA GLU A 144 17.88 0.43 -7.49
C GLU A 144 18.62 1.75 -7.74
N PHE A 145 19.92 1.80 -7.45
CA PHE A 145 20.75 2.98 -7.73
C PHE A 145 20.75 3.33 -9.21
N TYR A 146 20.99 2.33 -10.08
CA TYR A 146 20.98 2.53 -11.52
C TYR A 146 19.63 3.05 -12.03
N LEU A 147 18.53 2.51 -11.52
CA LEU A 147 17.19 3.02 -11.85
C LEU A 147 17.07 4.51 -11.49
N SER A 148 17.55 4.93 -10.31
CA SER A 148 17.51 6.34 -9.90
C SER A 148 18.28 7.26 -10.84
N LEU A 149 19.42 6.80 -11.39
CA LEU A 149 20.22 7.55 -12.36
C LEU A 149 19.49 7.70 -13.70
N ILE A 150 18.84 6.62 -14.18
CA ILE A 150 18.06 6.66 -15.42
C ILE A 150 16.86 7.58 -15.29
N LEU A 151 16.18 7.60 -14.13
CA LEU A 151 15.10 8.56 -13.87
C LEU A 151 15.63 10.00 -13.94
N LEU A 152 16.79 10.29 -13.35
CA LEU A 152 17.41 11.61 -13.37
C LEU A 152 17.86 12.03 -14.79
N GLN A 153 18.41 11.10 -15.57
CA GLN A 153 18.74 11.32 -16.98
C GLN A 153 17.48 11.61 -17.82
N ASN A 154 16.39 10.87 -17.59
CA ASN A 154 15.11 11.14 -18.23
C ASN A 154 14.54 12.52 -17.84
N TYR A 155 14.68 12.90 -16.56
CA TYR A 155 14.29 14.22 -16.07
C TYR A 155 15.04 15.34 -16.82
N GLN A 156 16.37 15.23 -16.97
CA GLN A 156 17.18 16.17 -17.76
C GLN A 156 16.68 16.27 -19.21
N ASN A 157 16.53 15.13 -19.89
CA ASN A 157 16.14 15.08 -21.30
C ASN A 157 14.73 15.62 -21.57
N LEU A 158 13.76 15.29 -20.72
CA LEU A 158 12.38 15.75 -20.85
C LEU A 158 12.27 17.26 -20.61
N ASN A 159 12.94 17.79 -19.59
CA ASN A 159 12.92 19.22 -19.30
C ASN A 159 13.60 20.05 -20.38
N PHE A 160 14.77 19.62 -20.88
CA PHE A 160 15.45 20.27 -22.00
C PHE A 160 14.55 20.28 -23.26
N THR A 161 13.94 19.15 -23.59
CA THR A 161 13.02 19.04 -24.72
C THR A 161 11.79 19.93 -24.53
N GLY A 162 11.30 20.05 -23.29
CA GLY A 162 10.20 20.93 -22.91
C GLY A 162 10.50 22.40 -23.15
N PHE A 163 11.62 22.90 -22.64
CA PHE A 163 12.09 24.27 -22.89
C PHE A 163 12.26 24.54 -24.38
N ARG A 164 12.94 23.63 -25.10
CA ARG A 164 13.14 23.78 -26.56
C ARG A 164 11.81 23.91 -27.30
N LYS A 165 10.80 23.11 -26.94
CA LYS A 165 9.49 23.11 -27.62
C LYS A 165 8.64 24.31 -27.23
N ILE A 166 8.64 24.72 -25.96
CA ILE A 166 7.83 25.86 -25.51
C ILE A 166 8.40 27.18 -26.04
N LEU A 167 9.72 27.35 -26.04
CA LEU A 167 10.38 28.54 -26.59
C LEU A 167 10.21 28.61 -28.11
N LYS A 168 10.30 27.47 -28.82
CA LYS A 168 9.96 27.44 -30.25
C LYS A 168 8.49 27.80 -30.52
N LYS A 169 7.58 27.45 -29.61
CA LYS A 169 6.16 27.81 -29.72
C LYS A 169 5.95 29.30 -29.46
N HIS A 170 6.64 29.85 -28.46
CA HIS A 170 6.69 31.28 -28.17
C HIS A 170 7.10 32.08 -29.43
N ASP A 171 8.28 31.78 -30.00
CA ASP A 171 8.80 32.45 -31.19
C ASP A 171 7.84 32.36 -32.38
N LYS A 172 7.22 31.18 -32.57
CA LYS A 172 6.24 30.98 -33.65
C LYS A 172 4.97 31.83 -33.46
N LEU A 173 4.50 32.01 -32.23
CA LEU A 173 3.25 32.73 -31.94
C LEU A 173 3.44 34.24 -31.92
N LEU A 174 4.57 34.72 -31.41
CA LEU A 174 4.86 36.15 -31.31
C LEU A 174 5.61 36.71 -32.53
N GLY A 175 6.15 35.84 -33.41
CA GLY A 175 6.95 36.26 -34.56
C GLY A 175 8.33 36.81 -34.18
N THR A 176 8.87 36.43 -33.02
CA THR A 176 10.16 36.91 -32.49
C THR A 176 11.25 35.83 -32.54
N ASN A 177 12.48 36.20 -32.18
CA ASN A 177 13.62 35.30 -31.95
C ASN A 177 14.10 35.34 -30.48
N SER A 178 13.35 36.00 -29.59
CA SER A 178 13.75 36.18 -28.19
C SER A 178 13.81 34.85 -27.43
N GLY A 179 12.89 33.91 -27.68
CA GLY A 179 12.89 32.60 -27.04
C GLY A 179 14.08 31.72 -27.45
N ALA A 180 14.48 31.73 -28.72
CA ALA A 180 15.68 31.04 -29.19
C ALA A 180 16.97 31.64 -28.62
N GLN A 181 17.09 32.98 -28.56
CA GLN A 181 18.22 33.65 -27.91
C GLN A 181 18.28 33.33 -26.41
N TRP A 182 17.13 33.34 -25.72
CA TRP A 182 17.05 32.99 -24.30
C TRP A 182 17.43 31.53 -24.07
N ARG A 183 16.98 30.59 -24.92
CA ARG A 183 17.38 29.17 -24.84
C ARG A 183 18.89 28.99 -24.89
N GLN A 184 19.56 29.65 -25.84
CA GLN A 184 21.01 29.53 -26.02
C GLN A 184 21.78 30.12 -24.84
N SER A 185 21.36 31.27 -24.33
CA SER A 185 22.03 31.96 -23.24
C SER A 185 21.78 31.34 -21.86
N HIS A 186 20.62 30.71 -21.64
CA HIS A 186 20.21 30.22 -20.32
C HIS A 186 20.06 28.69 -20.24
N VAL A 187 19.36 28.05 -21.18
CA VAL A 187 19.06 26.60 -21.09
C VAL A 187 20.24 25.74 -21.55
N GLU A 188 20.88 26.11 -22.66
CA GLU A 188 22.01 25.36 -23.23
C GLU A 188 23.29 25.52 -22.38
N THR A 189 23.37 26.57 -21.56
CA THR A 189 24.45 26.82 -20.60
C THR A 189 24.12 26.34 -19.18
N ALA A 190 22.86 25.98 -18.91
CA ALA A 190 22.41 25.59 -17.58
C ALA A 190 23.15 24.34 -17.06
N MET A 191 23.42 24.32 -15.75
CA MET A 191 24.07 23.21 -15.08
C MET A 191 23.32 21.89 -15.27
N PHE A 192 21.97 21.91 -15.26
CA PHE A 192 21.19 20.69 -15.43
C PHE A 192 21.39 20.03 -16.80
N TYR A 193 21.87 20.76 -17.82
CA TYR A 193 22.09 20.24 -19.18
C TYR A 193 23.57 20.01 -19.49
N THR A 194 24.44 20.93 -19.10
CA THR A 194 25.88 20.88 -19.43
C THR A 194 26.65 19.84 -18.61
N ASN A 195 26.18 19.54 -17.40
CA ASN A 195 26.81 18.54 -16.54
C ASN A 195 26.59 17.12 -17.09
N LYS A 196 27.70 16.43 -17.43
CA LYS A 196 27.74 15.04 -17.93
C LYS A 196 28.15 14.00 -16.89
N ASP A 197 28.27 14.39 -15.61
CA ASP A 197 28.62 13.49 -14.52
C ASP A 197 27.62 12.35 -14.39
N ILE A 198 26.33 12.60 -14.69
CA ILE A 198 25.30 11.56 -14.67
C ILE A 198 25.62 10.42 -15.66
N ASP A 199 26.01 10.74 -16.89
CA ASP A 199 26.37 9.75 -17.91
C ASP A 199 27.64 8.99 -17.52
N LYS A 200 28.60 9.69 -16.90
CA LYS A 200 29.82 9.08 -16.38
C LYS A 200 29.52 8.09 -15.24
N ILE A 201 28.69 8.47 -14.28
CA ILE A 201 28.29 7.59 -13.16
C ILE A 201 27.53 6.37 -13.69
N ILE A 202 26.63 6.55 -14.65
CA ILE A 202 25.91 5.44 -15.31
C ILE A 202 26.93 4.46 -15.93
N GLY A 203 27.89 4.96 -16.72
CA GLY A 203 28.92 4.12 -17.34
C GLY A 203 29.80 3.39 -16.31
N GLU A 204 30.19 4.05 -15.23
CA GLU A 204 30.95 3.42 -14.14
C GLU A 204 30.14 2.33 -13.43
N VAL A 205 28.84 2.56 -13.17
CA VAL A 205 27.95 1.55 -12.57
C VAL A 205 27.80 0.34 -13.49
N GLU A 206 27.56 0.53 -14.79
CA GLU A 206 27.48 -0.58 -15.76
C GLU A 206 28.76 -1.42 -15.74
N THR A 207 29.92 -0.75 -15.70
CA THR A 207 31.23 -1.39 -15.68
C THR A 207 31.46 -2.16 -14.39
N LEU A 208 31.14 -1.56 -13.22
CA LEU A 208 31.29 -2.20 -11.92
C LEU A 208 30.38 -3.43 -11.79
N VAL A 209 29.11 -3.32 -12.19
CA VAL A 209 28.16 -4.45 -12.11
C VAL A 209 28.59 -5.57 -13.06
N THR A 210 29.02 -5.23 -14.27
CA THR A 210 29.48 -6.23 -15.25
C THR A 210 30.73 -6.95 -14.76
N SER A 211 31.77 -6.21 -14.36
CA SER A 211 33.07 -6.79 -14.00
C SER A 211 33.05 -7.48 -12.62
N GLN A 212 32.50 -6.83 -11.59
CA GLN A 212 32.63 -7.28 -10.20
C GLN A 212 31.44 -8.12 -9.71
N LEU A 213 30.24 -7.95 -10.29
CA LEU A 213 29.03 -8.62 -9.80
C LEU A 213 28.51 -9.72 -10.72
N GLU A 214 28.72 -9.63 -12.03
CA GLU A 214 28.26 -10.62 -13.01
C GLU A 214 29.39 -11.31 -13.79
N GLY A 215 30.64 -11.22 -13.32
CA GLY A 215 31.76 -12.02 -13.82
C GLY A 215 32.12 -11.75 -15.28
N GLY A 216 31.89 -10.52 -15.76
CA GLY A 216 32.18 -10.10 -17.13
C GLY A 216 30.99 -10.20 -18.11
N ASP A 217 29.87 -10.81 -17.71
CA ASP A 217 28.70 -10.96 -18.59
C ASP A 217 27.86 -9.66 -18.64
N ARG A 218 28.13 -8.84 -19.68
CA ARG A 218 27.41 -7.59 -19.91
C ARG A 218 25.92 -7.80 -20.16
N GLN A 219 25.52 -8.88 -20.84
CA GLN A 219 24.10 -9.11 -21.15
C GLN A 219 23.31 -9.38 -19.87
N LYS A 220 23.85 -10.22 -19.00
CA LYS A 220 23.25 -10.52 -17.70
C LYS A 220 23.24 -9.31 -16.77
N ALA A 221 24.31 -8.51 -16.76
CA ALA A 221 24.37 -7.25 -16.01
C ALA A 221 23.30 -6.26 -16.48
N MET A 222 23.20 -6.01 -17.79
CA MET A 222 22.21 -5.08 -18.33
C MET A 222 20.77 -5.57 -18.14
N LYS A 223 20.51 -6.88 -18.24
CA LYS A 223 19.19 -7.46 -17.93
C LYS A 223 18.82 -7.27 -16.46
N ARG A 224 19.79 -7.21 -15.54
CA ARG A 224 19.59 -6.93 -14.11
C ARG A 224 19.43 -5.43 -13.80
N LEU A 225 20.12 -4.56 -14.53
CA LEU A 225 20.05 -3.12 -14.32
C LEU A 225 18.79 -2.48 -14.94
N ARG A 226 18.42 -2.92 -16.15
CA ARG A 226 17.26 -2.37 -16.86
C ARG A 226 15.97 -2.92 -16.29
N VAL A 227 15.10 -2.06 -15.77
CA VAL A 227 13.74 -2.44 -15.41
C VAL A 227 12.91 -2.51 -16.69
N PRO A 228 12.18 -3.62 -16.95
CA PRO A 228 11.24 -3.69 -18.07
C PRO A 228 10.24 -2.54 -17.99
N PRO A 229 9.78 -1.97 -19.12
CA PRO A 229 8.72 -0.98 -19.08
C PRO A 229 7.50 -1.56 -18.35
N LEU A 230 6.97 -0.83 -17.35
CA LEU A 230 5.83 -1.22 -16.51
C LEU A 230 4.50 -1.43 -17.28
N ASN A 231 4.51 -1.19 -18.59
CA ASN A 231 3.45 -1.60 -19.50
C ASN A 231 3.72 -3.05 -19.94
N ASP A 232 3.53 -3.99 -19.01
CA ASP A 232 3.31 -5.38 -19.41
C ASP A 232 2.10 -5.42 -20.34
N GLN A 233 2.31 -5.89 -21.57
CA GLN A 233 1.21 -6.21 -22.47
C GLN A 233 0.38 -7.29 -21.79
N HIS A 234 -0.81 -6.92 -21.34
CA HIS A 234 -1.74 -7.85 -20.71
C HIS A 234 -2.02 -9.02 -21.65
N SER A 235 -1.79 -10.25 -21.19
CA SER A 235 -2.16 -11.43 -21.97
C SER A 235 -3.68 -11.42 -22.15
N PRO A 236 -4.20 -11.41 -23.39
CA PRO A 236 -5.64 -11.43 -23.65
C PRO A 236 -6.34 -12.63 -22.97
N TRP A 237 -5.61 -13.74 -22.80
CA TRP A 237 -6.08 -14.95 -22.16
C TRP A 237 -6.45 -14.78 -20.68
N ILE A 238 -5.68 -13.97 -19.94
CA ILE A 238 -5.97 -13.72 -18.52
C ILE A 238 -7.25 -12.90 -18.40
N THR A 239 -7.44 -11.91 -19.26
CA THR A 239 -8.65 -11.09 -19.29
C THR A 239 -9.88 -11.96 -19.59
N PHE A 240 -9.77 -12.87 -20.56
CA PHE A 240 -10.83 -13.84 -20.85
C PHE A 240 -11.15 -14.73 -19.64
N LYS A 241 -10.15 -15.33 -18.99
CA LYS A 241 -10.35 -16.16 -17.79
C LYS A 241 -11.05 -15.42 -16.66
N VAL A 242 -10.60 -14.19 -16.36
CA VAL A 242 -11.23 -13.36 -15.34
C VAL A 242 -12.70 -13.15 -15.67
N GLY A 243 -13.02 -12.77 -16.91
CA GLY A 243 -14.40 -12.60 -17.37
C GLY A 243 -15.23 -13.87 -17.27
N PHE A 244 -14.67 -15.01 -17.69
CA PHE A 244 -15.33 -16.32 -17.65
C PHE A 244 -15.63 -16.76 -16.21
N PHE A 245 -14.64 -16.77 -15.32
CA PHE A 245 -14.85 -17.19 -13.93
C PHE A 245 -15.72 -16.22 -13.15
N LEU A 246 -15.64 -14.90 -13.42
CA LEU A 246 -16.53 -13.93 -12.79
C LEU A 246 -17.98 -14.13 -13.25
N GLY A 247 -18.20 -14.35 -14.55
CA GLY A 247 -19.52 -14.66 -15.10
C GLY A 247 -20.09 -15.96 -14.52
N ALA A 248 -19.28 -17.02 -14.44
CA ALA A 248 -19.65 -18.27 -13.82
C ALA A 248 -19.99 -18.09 -12.33
N CYS A 249 -19.17 -17.35 -11.59
CA CYS A 249 -19.43 -17.04 -10.18
C CYS A 249 -20.76 -16.32 -9.99
N LEU A 250 -21.11 -15.36 -10.86
CA LEU A 250 -22.38 -14.63 -10.78
C LEU A 250 -23.58 -15.54 -11.01
N ILE A 251 -23.53 -16.40 -12.02
CA ILE A 251 -24.60 -17.37 -12.30
C ILE A 251 -24.76 -18.33 -11.13
N LEU A 252 -23.65 -18.82 -10.57
CA LEU A 252 -23.67 -19.73 -9.42
C LEU A 252 -24.17 -19.04 -8.14
N MET A 253 -23.87 -17.76 -7.93
CA MET A 253 -24.44 -16.98 -6.82
C MET A 253 -25.97 -16.87 -6.93
N VAL A 254 -26.49 -16.62 -8.14
CA VAL A 254 -27.94 -16.63 -8.38
C VAL A 254 -28.53 -18.01 -8.12
N ALA A 255 -27.86 -19.08 -8.56
CA ALA A 255 -28.27 -20.44 -8.26
C ALA A 255 -28.31 -20.71 -6.75
N VAL A 256 -27.27 -20.31 -6.00
CA VAL A 256 -27.25 -20.43 -4.53
C VAL A 256 -28.43 -19.70 -3.91
N ALA A 257 -28.72 -18.46 -4.35
CA ALA A 257 -29.84 -17.68 -3.82
C ALA A 257 -31.19 -18.36 -4.09
N LEU A 258 -31.43 -18.83 -5.32
CA LEU A 258 -32.66 -19.55 -5.66
C LEU A 258 -32.76 -20.87 -4.89
N SER A 259 -31.68 -21.67 -4.83
CA SER A 259 -31.65 -22.91 -4.06
C SER A 259 -31.90 -22.67 -2.58
N ALA A 260 -31.35 -21.60 -1.99
CA ALA A 260 -31.57 -21.26 -0.58
C ALA A 260 -33.02 -20.84 -0.28
N VAL A 261 -33.74 -20.25 -1.23
CA VAL A 261 -35.15 -19.86 -1.09
C VAL A 261 -36.10 -21.04 -1.31
N TYR A 262 -35.83 -21.87 -2.32
CA TYR A 262 -36.76 -22.93 -2.75
C TYR A 262 -36.49 -24.30 -2.12
N THR A 263 -35.29 -24.57 -1.63
CA THR A 263 -35.03 -25.76 -0.83
C THR A 263 -35.56 -25.48 0.58
N GLN A 264 -36.35 -26.39 1.16
CA GLN A 264 -36.77 -26.27 2.57
C GLN A 264 -35.51 -26.03 3.41
N ALA A 265 -35.40 -24.81 3.96
CA ALA A 265 -34.22 -24.39 4.68
C ALA A 265 -33.98 -25.37 5.84
N ARG A 266 -32.83 -26.04 5.82
CA ARG A 266 -32.40 -26.85 6.96
C ARG A 266 -32.31 -25.95 8.18
N ASN A 267 -32.74 -26.45 9.34
CA ASN A 267 -32.70 -25.71 10.60
C ASN A 267 -31.27 -25.50 11.16
N ASP A 268 -30.23 -25.88 10.40
CA ASP A 268 -28.80 -25.79 10.75
C ASP A 268 -28.11 -24.51 10.26
N TRP A 269 -28.86 -23.53 9.73
CA TRP A 269 -28.34 -22.29 9.11
C TRP A 269 -27.26 -21.56 9.94
N ARG A 270 -27.33 -21.64 11.28
CA ARG A 270 -26.34 -21.04 12.21
C ARG A 270 -24.96 -21.67 12.06
N VAL A 271 -24.90 -23.00 11.90
CA VAL A 271 -23.67 -23.75 11.69
C VAL A 271 -23.09 -23.37 10.33
N VAL A 272 -23.93 -23.36 9.29
CA VAL A 272 -23.54 -23.07 7.90
C VAL A 272 -22.90 -21.70 7.78
N PHE A 273 -23.53 -20.65 8.31
CA PHE A 273 -22.96 -19.31 8.25
C PHE A 273 -21.58 -19.24 8.91
N ARG A 274 -21.36 -19.90 10.05
CA ARG A 274 -20.04 -19.90 10.70
C ARG A 274 -18.99 -20.68 9.93
N LEU A 275 -19.36 -21.79 9.28
CA LEU A 275 -18.42 -22.58 8.48
C LEU A 275 -18.01 -21.88 7.18
N TYR A 276 -18.92 -21.14 6.53
CA TYR A 276 -18.68 -20.50 5.23
C TYR A 276 -18.32 -19.01 5.29
N ARG A 277 -18.63 -18.30 6.40
CA ARG A 277 -18.35 -16.85 6.53
C ARG A 277 -16.88 -16.55 6.38
N GLY A 278 -16.00 -17.27 7.07
CA GLY A 278 -14.55 -17.03 7.01
C GLY A 278 -13.99 -17.15 5.59
N THR A 279 -14.33 -18.21 4.86
CA THR A 279 -13.88 -18.43 3.47
C THR A 279 -14.51 -17.43 2.51
N CYS A 280 -15.77 -17.06 2.71
CA CYS A 280 -16.45 -16.01 1.93
C CYS A 280 -15.73 -14.65 2.06
N LEU A 281 -15.38 -14.25 3.30
CA LEU A 281 -14.66 -13.00 3.56
C LEU A 281 -13.29 -12.96 2.88
N VAL A 282 -12.57 -14.09 2.80
CA VAL A 282 -11.31 -14.19 2.05
C VAL A 282 -11.54 -13.94 0.56
N VAL A 283 -12.57 -14.53 -0.04
CA VAL A 283 -12.92 -14.32 -1.46
C VAL A 283 -13.24 -12.85 -1.73
N ILE A 284 -14.12 -12.25 -0.92
CA ILE A 284 -14.50 -10.84 -1.04
C ILE A 284 -13.27 -9.93 -0.88
N PHE A 285 -12.44 -10.19 0.12
CA PHE A 285 -11.22 -9.42 0.36
C PHE A 285 -10.26 -9.48 -0.82
N LEU A 286 -10.00 -10.66 -1.39
CA LEU A 286 -9.11 -10.80 -2.56
C LEU A 286 -9.65 -10.04 -3.78
N PHE A 287 -10.96 -10.10 -4.02
CA PHE A 287 -11.60 -9.37 -5.11
C PHE A 287 -11.44 -7.85 -4.94
N LEU A 288 -11.71 -7.35 -3.74
CA LEU A 288 -11.59 -5.94 -3.39
C LEU A 288 -10.13 -5.43 -3.44
N ILE A 289 -9.16 -6.25 -3.05
CA ILE A 289 -7.74 -5.92 -3.24
C ILE A 289 -7.38 -5.86 -4.72
N GLY A 290 -7.91 -6.73 -5.56
CA GLY A 290 -7.76 -6.64 -7.02
C GLY A 290 -8.25 -5.30 -7.58
N ILE A 291 -9.41 -4.82 -7.11
CA ILE A 291 -9.96 -3.50 -7.48
C ILE A 291 -9.09 -2.36 -6.96
N ASN A 292 -8.59 -2.45 -5.73
CA ASN A 292 -7.65 -1.46 -5.17
C ASN A 292 -6.41 -1.32 -6.06
N VAL A 293 -5.77 -2.43 -6.43
CA VAL A 293 -4.57 -2.43 -7.29
C VAL A 293 -4.87 -1.82 -8.67
N TYR A 294 -6.01 -2.16 -9.26
CA TYR A 294 -6.47 -1.53 -10.50
C TYR A 294 -6.66 -0.01 -10.35
N GLY A 295 -7.33 0.43 -9.28
CA GLY A 295 -7.56 1.84 -9.02
C GLY A 295 -6.28 2.64 -8.73
N TRP A 296 -5.31 2.05 -8.00
CA TRP A 296 -3.99 2.66 -7.78
C TRP A 296 -3.22 2.82 -9.09
N ARG A 297 -3.18 1.77 -9.92
CA ARG A 297 -2.48 1.79 -11.21
C ARG A 297 -3.08 2.83 -12.15
N THR A 298 -4.39 2.89 -12.27
CA THR A 298 -5.10 3.85 -13.15
C THR A 298 -5.03 5.29 -12.66
N SER A 299 -4.84 5.51 -11.36
CA SER A 299 -4.70 6.83 -10.75
C SER A 299 -3.24 7.31 -10.67
N GLY A 300 -2.27 6.47 -11.06
CA GLY A 300 -0.84 6.80 -11.02
C GLY A 300 -0.22 6.72 -9.62
N VAL A 301 -0.85 6.01 -8.68
CA VAL A 301 -0.32 5.74 -7.34
C VAL A 301 0.69 4.59 -7.42
N ASN A 302 1.94 4.85 -7.05
CA ASN A 302 3.04 3.89 -7.14
C ASN A 302 3.01 2.85 -6.00
N HIS A 303 2.02 1.96 -6.04
CA HIS A 303 1.84 0.90 -5.05
C HIS A 303 3.01 -0.10 -5.01
N VAL A 304 3.70 -0.33 -6.13
CA VAL A 304 4.88 -1.21 -6.20
C VAL A 304 6.00 -0.66 -5.30
N LEU A 305 6.26 0.66 -5.37
CA LEU A 305 7.22 1.32 -4.50
C LEU A 305 6.77 1.32 -3.04
N ILE A 306 5.50 1.65 -2.75
CA ILE A 306 4.97 1.75 -1.38
C ILE A 306 5.04 0.40 -0.64
N PHE A 307 4.69 -0.69 -1.32
CA PHE A 307 4.77 -2.03 -0.76
C PHE A 307 6.17 -2.66 -0.89
N GLU A 308 7.12 -1.95 -1.48
CA GLU A 308 8.47 -2.43 -1.76
C GLU A 308 8.50 -3.78 -2.52
N LEU A 309 7.58 -3.92 -3.46
CA LEU A 309 7.47 -5.09 -4.33
C LEU A 309 8.58 -5.05 -5.39
N ASP A 310 8.98 -6.22 -5.88
CA ASP A 310 9.88 -6.30 -7.03
C ASP A 310 9.11 -5.89 -8.30
N PRO A 311 9.54 -4.82 -9.02
CA PRO A 311 8.87 -4.38 -10.25
C PRO A 311 8.81 -5.45 -11.35
N ARG A 312 9.66 -6.48 -11.28
CA ARG A 312 9.74 -7.54 -12.29
C ARG A 312 8.84 -8.73 -11.98
N ASN A 313 8.42 -8.87 -10.73
CA ASN A 313 7.81 -10.08 -10.22
C ASN A 313 6.82 -9.72 -9.11
N HIS A 314 5.76 -9.03 -9.50
CA HIS A 314 4.62 -8.73 -8.66
C HIS A 314 3.33 -9.24 -9.30
N LEU A 315 2.30 -9.42 -8.48
CA LEU A 315 0.97 -9.73 -9.01
C LEU A 315 0.39 -8.49 -9.68
N SER A 316 -0.21 -8.71 -10.85
CA SER A 316 -1.05 -7.69 -11.48
C SER A 316 -2.48 -7.76 -10.92
N GLU A 317 -3.24 -6.70 -11.15
CA GLU A 317 -4.65 -6.59 -10.81
C GLU A 317 -5.48 -7.75 -11.38
N GLN A 318 -5.20 -8.17 -12.62
CA GLN A 318 -5.92 -9.25 -13.28
C GLN A 318 -5.63 -10.61 -12.65
N HIS A 319 -4.39 -10.85 -12.21
CA HIS A 319 -4.03 -12.09 -11.52
C HIS A 319 -4.74 -12.20 -10.16
N LEU A 320 -4.87 -11.09 -9.43
CA LEU A 320 -5.61 -11.04 -8.17
C LEU A 320 -7.10 -11.31 -8.39
N MET A 321 -7.70 -10.68 -9.40
CA MET A 321 -9.09 -10.90 -9.76
C MET A 321 -9.34 -12.33 -10.28
N GLU A 322 -8.40 -12.92 -11.03
CA GLU A 322 -8.48 -14.32 -11.48
C GLU A 322 -8.54 -15.28 -10.29
N MET A 323 -7.62 -15.13 -9.33
CA MET A 323 -7.60 -15.96 -8.12
C MET A 323 -8.87 -15.79 -7.29
N ALA A 324 -9.35 -14.55 -7.13
CA ALA A 324 -10.59 -14.26 -6.41
C ALA A 324 -11.81 -14.91 -7.10
N ALA A 325 -11.91 -14.80 -8.42
CA ALA A 325 -13.01 -15.38 -9.20
C ALA A 325 -13.01 -16.92 -9.14
N ILE A 326 -11.84 -17.56 -9.25
CA ILE A 326 -11.71 -19.02 -9.12
C ILE A 326 -12.14 -19.47 -7.72
N PHE A 327 -11.67 -18.81 -6.66
CA PHE A 327 -12.11 -19.14 -5.31
C PHE A 327 -13.60 -18.84 -5.07
N GLY A 328 -14.16 -17.82 -5.71
CA GLY A 328 -15.60 -17.54 -5.70
C GLY A 328 -16.42 -18.66 -6.33
N VAL A 329 -16.00 -19.17 -7.49
CA VAL A 329 -16.63 -20.34 -8.12
C VAL A 329 -16.54 -21.56 -7.20
N LEU A 330 -15.36 -21.85 -6.64
CA LEU A 330 -15.19 -22.98 -5.71
C LEU A 330 -16.05 -22.84 -4.46
N TRP A 331 -16.16 -21.62 -3.92
CA TRP A 331 -17.01 -21.33 -2.76
C TRP A 331 -18.48 -21.55 -3.09
N THR A 332 -18.99 -21.01 -4.21
CA THR A 332 -20.39 -21.19 -4.62
C THR A 332 -20.74 -22.64 -4.92
N LEU A 333 -19.85 -23.38 -5.58
CA LEU A 333 -20.03 -24.83 -5.80
C LEU A 333 -20.06 -25.60 -4.48
N SER A 334 -19.20 -25.25 -3.52
CA SER A 334 -19.19 -25.87 -2.19
C SER A 334 -20.51 -25.61 -1.44
N VAL A 335 -21.04 -24.40 -1.51
CA VAL A 335 -22.35 -24.06 -0.91
C VAL A 335 -23.50 -24.80 -1.60
N LEU A 336 -23.50 -24.90 -2.94
CA LEU A 336 -24.49 -25.70 -3.67
C LEU A 336 -24.41 -27.19 -3.30
N ALA A 337 -23.20 -27.75 -3.23
CA ALA A 337 -22.99 -29.14 -2.82
C ALA A 337 -23.46 -29.39 -1.38
N PHE A 338 -23.34 -28.39 -0.50
CA PHE A 338 -23.93 -28.44 0.85
C PHE A 338 -25.47 -28.44 0.79
N LEU A 339 -26.08 -27.53 0.03
CA LEU A 339 -27.54 -27.42 -0.09
C LEU A 339 -28.18 -28.69 -0.69
N TYR A 340 -27.52 -29.29 -1.68
CA TYR A 340 -27.97 -30.52 -2.34
C TYR A 340 -27.36 -31.81 -1.77
N ALA A 341 -26.76 -31.77 -0.58
CA ALA A 341 -26.09 -32.92 0.03
C ALA A 341 -26.98 -34.16 0.21
N ARG A 342 -28.27 -33.95 0.60
CA ARG A 342 -29.25 -35.04 0.73
C ARG A 342 -29.57 -35.70 -0.62
N PRO A 343 -30.05 -34.97 -1.66
CA PRO A 343 -30.29 -35.56 -2.99
C PRO A 343 -29.06 -36.23 -3.62
N LEU A 344 -27.85 -35.69 -3.37
CA LEU A 344 -26.61 -36.20 -3.97
C LEU A 344 -25.97 -37.35 -3.18
N GLY A 345 -26.50 -37.68 -1.99
CA GLY A 345 -25.89 -38.70 -1.12
C GLY A 345 -24.50 -38.31 -0.59
N ILE A 346 -24.14 -37.02 -0.61
CA ILE A 346 -22.83 -36.52 -0.18
C ILE A 346 -22.89 -36.15 1.31
N PRO A 347 -21.84 -36.40 2.12
CA PRO A 347 -21.79 -35.93 3.49
C PRO A 347 -21.91 -34.39 3.58
N THR A 348 -22.95 -33.90 4.26
CA THR A 348 -23.31 -32.47 4.36
C THR A 348 -22.10 -31.57 4.69
N TYR A 349 -21.34 -31.92 5.73
CA TYR A 349 -20.27 -31.07 6.26
C TYR A 349 -18.88 -31.34 5.68
N ALA A 350 -18.74 -32.28 4.74
CA ALA A 350 -17.46 -32.54 4.08
C ALA A 350 -17.04 -31.39 3.15
N ASN A 351 -17.99 -30.75 2.48
CA ASN A 351 -17.75 -29.65 1.53
C ASN A 351 -17.07 -28.41 2.13
N PRO A 352 -17.54 -27.85 3.28
CA PRO A 352 -16.85 -26.71 3.90
C PRO A 352 -15.44 -27.08 4.39
N LEU A 353 -15.23 -28.31 4.88
CA LEU A 353 -13.90 -28.80 5.25
C LEU A 353 -12.97 -28.90 4.03
N ALA A 354 -13.45 -29.52 2.95
CA ALA A 354 -12.70 -29.66 1.71
C ALA A 354 -12.29 -28.28 1.14
N LEU A 355 -13.18 -27.28 1.22
CA LEU A 355 -12.89 -25.92 0.77
C LEU A 355 -11.77 -25.26 1.57
N VAL A 356 -11.82 -25.33 2.91
CA VAL A 356 -10.77 -24.76 3.78
C VAL A 356 -9.44 -25.48 3.55
N LEU A 357 -9.44 -26.81 3.48
CA LEU A 357 -8.24 -27.60 3.19
C LEU A 357 -7.66 -27.24 1.82
N PHE A 358 -8.48 -27.08 0.79
CA PHE A 358 -8.04 -26.66 -0.53
C PHE A 358 -7.37 -25.28 -0.51
N MET A 359 -7.97 -24.29 0.17
CA MET A 359 -7.39 -22.95 0.30
C MET A 359 -6.05 -22.97 1.07
N LEU A 360 -5.94 -23.78 2.14
CA LEU A 360 -4.71 -23.96 2.90
C LEU A 360 -3.62 -24.67 2.10
N LEU A 361 -3.96 -25.75 1.40
CA LEU A 361 -3.05 -26.47 0.50
C LEU A 361 -2.57 -25.55 -0.62
N PHE A 362 -3.46 -24.75 -1.21
CA PHE A 362 -3.07 -23.74 -2.20
C PHE A 362 -2.05 -22.75 -1.61
N LEU A 363 -2.30 -22.22 -0.41
CA LEU A 363 -1.43 -21.20 0.20
C LEU A 363 -0.06 -21.77 0.60
N LEU A 364 -0.03 -22.97 1.19
CA LEU A 364 1.16 -23.61 1.74
C LEU A 364 1.94 -24.45 0.71
N ASN A 365 1.41 -24.64 -0.49
CA ASN A 365 2.04 -25.46 -1.53
C ASN A 365 3.49 -24.99 -1.83
N PRO A 366 4.51 -25.83 -1.54
CA PRO A 366 5.91 -25.46 -1.68
C PRO A 366 6.40 -25.50 -3.13
N THR A 367 5.66 -26.13 -4.05
CA THR A 367 6.07 -26.23 -5.46
C THR A 367 6.12 -24.85 -6.11
N HIS A 368 6.98 -24.69 -7.13
CA HIS A 368 7.11 -23.45 -7.91
C HIS A 368 5.90 -23.17 -8.85
N THR A 369 4.81 -23.92 -8.69
CA THR A 369 3.55 -23.73 -9.44
C THR A 369 2.66 -22.70 -8.74
N LEU A 370 1.61 -22.22 -9.41
CA LEU A 370 0.54 -21.40 -8.82
C LEU A 370 1.06 -20.16 -8.05
N ARG A 371 1.91 -19.36 -8.69
CA ARG A 371 2.40 -18.08 -8.16
C ARG A 371 3.13 -18.19 -6.81
N HIS A 372 4.01 -19.19 -6.70
CA HIS A 372 4.86 -19.46 -5.53
C HIS A 372 5.43 -18.20 -4.85
N ASN A 373 6.05 -17.28 -5.60
CA ASN A 373 6.68 -16.08 -5.03
C ASN A 373 5.70 -15.20 -4.26
N ALA A 374 4.48 -15.02 -4.76
CA ALA A 374 3.47 -14.20 -4.11
C ALA A 374 2.90 -14.86 -2.85
N ARG A 375 2.68 -16.18 -2.88
CA ARG A 375 2.22 -16.94 -1.70
C ARG A 375 3.23 -16.90 -0.57
N PHE A 376 4.50 -17.14 -0.88
CA PHE A 376 5.57 -17.10 0.12
C PHE A 376 5.89 -15.68 0.58
N TRP A 377 5.65 -14.65 -0.26
CA TRP A 377 5.66 -13.27 0.20
C TRP A 377 4.57 -13.03 1.25
N LEU A 378 3.32 -13.44 0.98
CA LEU A 378 2.21 -13.32 1.92
C LEU A 378 2.49 -14.08 3.23
N LEU A 379 2.91 -15.33 3.15
CA LEU A 379 3.28 -16.15 4.32
C LEU A 379 4.39 -15.48 5.14
N ARG A 380 5.42 -14.93 4.49
CA ARG A 380 6.51 -14.25 5.19
C ARG A 380 6.03 -12.99 5.92
N VAL A 381 5.15 -12.21 5.31
CA VAL A 381 4.53 -11.04 5.95
C VAL A 381 3.68 -11.48 7.14
N LEU A 382 2.81 -12.48 6.97
CA LEU A 382 1.98 -13.03 8.05
C LEU A 382 2.82 -13.55 9.22
N CYS A 383 3.91 -14.28 8.95
CA CYS A 383 4.83 -14.73 9.98
C CYS A 383 5.45 -13.56 10.76
N ARG A 384 5.85 -12.47 10.09
CA ARG A 384 6.37 -11.28 10.79
C ARG A 384 5.31 -10.57 11.63
N ILE A 385 4.04 -10.58 11.18
CA ILE A 385 2.91 -10.02 11.93
C ILE A 385 2.66 -10.84 13.20
N PHE A 386 2.53 -12.16 13.06
CA PHE A 386 2.25 -13.05 14.18
C PHE A 386 3.40 -13.15 15.18
N ALA A 387 4.63 -12.93 14.72
CA ALA A 387 5.82 -12.86 15.56
C ALA A 387 6.21 -11.42 15.95
N ALA A 388 5.31 -10.43 15.84
CA ALA A 388 5.54 -9.13 16.46
C ALA A 388 5.67 -9.30 17.99
N PRO A 389 6.61 -8.61 18.67
CA PRO A 389 7.42 -7.47 18.23
C PRO A 389 8.85 -7.83 17.76
N PHE A 390 9.14 -9.09 17.43
CA PHE A 390 10.51 -9.56 17.25
C PHE A 390 11.18 -9.09 15.95
N PHE A 391 10.40 -8.71 14.93
CA PHE A 391 10.89 -8.29 13.61
C PHE A 391 10.77 -6.78 13.39
N TYR A 392 11.61 -6.24 12.49
CA TYR A 392 11.45 -4.88 11.98
C TYR A 392 10.14 -4.77 11.18
N VAL A 393 9.44 -3.65 11.31
CA VAL A 393 8.08 -3.46 10.78
C VAL A 393 8.12 -2.60 9.52
N ASN A 394 7.90 -3.22 8.37
CA ASN A 394 7.80 -2.53 7.08
C ASN A 394 6.37 -2.04 6.80
N PHE A 395 6.19 -1.24 5.75
CA PHE A 395 4.87 -0.76 5.32
C PHE A 395 3.86 -1.91 5.12
N ALA A 396 4.27 -2.94 4.37
CA ALA A 396 3.42 -4.11 4.10
C ALA A 396 2.99 -4.85 5.39
N ASP A 397 3.86 -4.89 6.40
CA ASP A 397 3.61 -5.63 7.66
C ASP A 397 2.49 -4.97 8.47
N PHE A 398 2.54 -3.65 8.60
CA PHE A 398 1.50 -2.94 9.34
C PHE A 398 0.23 -2.75 8.50
N TRP A 399 0.35 -2.56 7.18
CA TRP A 399 -0.80 -2.45 6.29
C TRP A 399 -1.63 -3.73 6.28
N LEU A 400 -0.99 -4.91 6.17
CA LEU A 400 -1.71 -6.19 6.17
C LEU A 400 -2.33 -6.49 7.54
N ALA A 401 -1.64 -6.16 8.62
CA ALA A 401 -2.19 -6.30 9.97
C ALA A 401 -3.41 -5.39 10.20
N ASP A 402 -3.50 -4.23 9.53
CA ASP A 402 -4.71 -3.40 9.53
C ASP A 402 -5.88 -4.06 8.78
N GLN A 403 -5.59 -4.84 7.74
CA GLN A 403 -6.63 -5.66 7.08
C GLN A 403 -7.13 -6.77 8.02
N LEU A 404 -6.25 -7.40 8.80
CA LEU A 404 -6.64 -8.43 9.77
C LEU A 404 -7.61 -7.91 10.84
N ASN A 405 -7.55 -6.63 11.19
CA ASN A 405 -8.51 -6.01 12.13
C ASN A 405 -9.94 -5.96 11.57
N SER A 406 -10.09 -5.96 10.24
CA SER A 406 -11.38 -6.04 9.55
C SER A 406 -11.78 -7.50 9.24
N LEU A 407 -10.90 -8.47 9.54
CA LEU A 407 -11.10 -9.91 9.32
C LEU A 407 -11.13 -10.70 10.63
N VAL A 408 -11.41 -10.05 11.76
CA VAL A 408 -11.61 -10.70 13.08
C VAL A 408 -12.53 -11.93 13.03
N PRO A 409 -13.66 -11.92 12.27
CA PRO A 409 -14.52 -13.10 12.16
C PRO A 409 -13.80 -14.37 11.70
N ILE A 410 -12.76 -14.28 10.88
CA ILE A 410 -11.97 -15.45 10.45
C ILE A 410 -11.31 -16.13 11.66
N PHE A 411 -10.78 -15.34 12.61
CA PHE A 411 -10.12 -15.87 13.80
C PHE A 411 -11.12 -16.53 14.74
N THR A 412 -12.27 -15.88 14.98
CA THR A 412 -13.30 -16.43 15.87
C THR A 412 -14.01 -17.65 15.26
N ASP A 413 -14.22 -17.65 13.94
CA ASP A 413 -14.86 -18.77 13.24
C ASP A 413 -13.91 -19.96 13.08
N ALA A 414 -12.58 -19.72 12.97
CA ALA A 414 -11.60 -20.80 12.97
C ALA A 414 -11.66 -21.65 14.25
N GLN A 415 -11.91 -21.03 15.41
CA GLN A 415 -12.12 -21.77 16.66
C GLN A 415 -13.37 -22.62 16.64
N TYR A 416 -14.48 -22.08 16.13
CA TYR A 416 -15.72 -22.84 15.97
C TYR A 416 -15.52 -24.00 14.97
N PHE A 417 -14.88 -23.74 13.84
CA PHE A 417 -14.57 -24.72 12.81
C PHE A 417 -13.72 -25.88 13.36
N VAL A 418 -12.64 -25.58 14.08
CA VAL A 418 -11.79 -26.61 14.71
C VAL A 418 -12.57 -27.38 15.76
N CYS A 419 -13.37 -26.72 16.61
CA CYS A 419 -14.19 -27.41 17.60
C CYS A 419 -15.18 -28.36 16.93
N PHE A 420 -15.92 -27.87 15.94
CA PHE A 420 -16.97 -28.61 15.24
C PHE A 420 -16.44 -29.92 14.64
N PHE A 421 -15.27 -29.87 14.00
CA PHE A 421 -14.64 -31.03 13.37
C PHE A 421 -13.74 -31.85 14.30
N ALA A 422 -13.44 -31.39 15.51
CA ALA A 422 -12.70 -32.16 16.52
C ALA A 422 -13.62 -32.90 17.49
N THR A 423 -14.87 -32.46 17.64
CA THR A 423 -15.89 -33.16 18.42
C THR A 423 -16.53 -34.28 17.60
N ASP A 424 -16.95 -35.35 18.30
CA ASP A 424 -17.58 -36.54 17.72
C ASP A 424 -19.01 -36.25 17.22
N PHE A 425 -19.10 -35.43 16.17
CA PHE A 425 -20.33 -35.11 15.47
C PHE A 425 -20.55 -36.15 14.37
N ASN A 426 -21.79 -36.59 14.13
CA ASN A 426 -22.11 -37.43 12.98
C ASN A 426 -21.89 -36.63 11.69
N TRP A 427 -20.68 -36.72 11.14
CA TRP A 427 -20.25 -36.16 9.85
C TRP A 427 -21.18 -36.51 8.69
N MET A 428 -21.92 -37.62 8.84
CA MET A 428 -22.86 -38.18 7.88
C MET A 428 -24.28 -38.16 8.45
N GLU A 429 -25.03 -37.11 8.14
CA GLU A 429 -26.49 -37.09 8.31
C GLU A 429 -27.21 -38.11 7.39
N ASN A 430 -26.49 -38.74 6.45
CA ASN A 430 -27.01 -39.64 5.42
C ASN A 430 -26.83 -41.14 5.70
N THR A 431 -26.36 -41.56 6.88
CA THR A 431 -26.56 -42.98 7.25
C THR A 431 -28.01 -43.11 7.68
N GLY A 432 -28.86 -43.84 6.95
CA GLY A 432 -30.32 -43.98 7.14
C GLY A 432 -30.79 -44.52 8.50
N LYS A 433 -30.29 -43.93 9.59
CA LYS A 433 -30.79 -44.00 10.95
C LYS A 433 -31.59 -42.73 11.20
N ASP A 434 -32.59 -42.85 12.05
CA ASP A 434 -33.65 -41.89 12.34
C ASP A 434 -33.26 -40.42 12.17
N GLU A 435 -34.21 -39.67 11.59
CA GLU A 435 -34.13 -38.21 11.42
C GLU A 435 -33.58 -37.59 12.71
N PRO A 436 -32.40 -36.94 12.69
CA PRO A 436 -31.85 -36.37 13.91
C PRO A 436 -32.82 -35.29 14.39
N THR A 437 -33.44 -35.53 15.55
CA THR A 437 -34.39 -34.59 16.15
C THR A 437 -33.78 -33.18 16.22
N LEU A 438 -34.61 -32.15 16.03
CA LEU A 438 -34.18 -30.74 16.07
C LEU A 438 -33.34 -30.41 17.32
N ILE A 439 -33.63 -31.10 18.43
CA ILE A 439 -32.96 -31.05 19.72
C ILE A 439 -31.50 -31.54 19.67
N SER A 440 -31.16 -32.57 18.89
CA SER A 440 -29.79 -33.08 18.80
C SER A 440 -28.88 -32.17 17.97
N LEU A 441 -29.42 -31.57 16.88
CA LEU A 441 -28.67 -30.58 16.08
C LEU A 441 -28.40 -29.29 16.86
N GLU A 442 -29.40 -28.80 17.60
CA GLU A 442 -29.19 -27.69 18.52
C GLU A 442 -28.22 -28.09 19.63
N GLY A 443 -28.38 -29.24 20.27
CA GLY A 443 -27.44 -29.72 21.29
C GLY A 443 -25.98 -29.70 20.83
N ASP A 444 -25.69 -30.15 19.61
CA ASP A 444 -24.33 -30.27 19.08
C ASP A 444 -23.73 -28.94 18.57
N ALA A 445 -24.51 -28.11 17.88
CA ALA A 445 -24.07 -26.77 17.50
C ALA A 445 -23.78 -25.90 18.74
N TYR A 446 -24.59 -26.07 19.80
CA TYR A 446 -24.41 -25.37 21.07
C TYR A 446 -23.29 -25.96 21.94
N LYS A 447 -22.92 -27.24 21.82
CA LYS A 447 -21.77 -27.84 22.54
C LYS A 447 -20.48 -27.06 22.29
N CYS A 448 -20.21 -26.73 21.03
CA CYS A 448 -19.05 -25.92 20.65
C CYS A 448 -19.22 -24.42 20.91
N MET A 449 -20.38 -23.96 21.37
CA MET A 449 -20.63 -22.58 21.78
C MET A 449 -20.51 -22.39 23.29
N ASN A 450 -21.09 -23.31 24.07
CA ASN A 450 -21.22 -23.20 25.52
C ASN A 450 -20.09 -23.86 26.32
N ARG A 451 -19.06 -24.41 25.65
CA ARG A 451 -17.90 -24.95 26.36
C ARG A 451 -17.18 -23.85 27.15
N THR A 452 -16.87 -24.10 28.42
CA THR A 452 -16.17 -23.16 29.32
C THR A 452 -14.87 -22.62 28.70
N ALA A 453 -14.18 -23.43 27.90
CA ALA A 453 -12.98 -22.99 27.17
C ALA A 453 -13.23 -21.82 26.20
N ASN A 454 -14.42 -21.73 25.60
CA ASN A 454 -14.77 -20.68 24.63
C ASN A 454 -15.03 -19.32 25.27
N ILE A 455 -15.39 -19.32 26.56
CA ILE A 455 -15.56 -18.11 27.37
C ILE A 455 -14.27 -17.27 27.35
N ILE A 456 -13.11 -17.93 27.37
CA ILE A 456 -11.80 -17.25 27.38
C ILE A 456 -11.21 -17.21 25.97
N LEU A 457 -11.28 -18.32 25.21
CA LEU A 457 -10.62 -18.45 23.93
C LEU A 457 -11.17 -17.47 22.87
N ARG A 458 -12.49 -17.27 22.81
CA ARG A 458 -13.11 -16.40 21.81
C ARG A 458 -12.74 -14.92 21.98
N PRO A 459 -12.77 -14.34 23.20
CA PRO A 459 -12.22 -13.01 23.45
C PRO A 459 -10.74 -12.87 23.08
N VAL A 460 -9.90 -13.87 23.42
CA VAL A 460 -8.47 -13.86 23.06
C VAL A 460 -8.28 -13.78 21.55
N LEU A 461 -8.97 -14.64 20.78
CA LEU A 461 -8.91 -14.65 19.32
C LEU A 461 -9.43 -13.34 18.71
N SER A 462 -10.44 -12.74 19.33
CA SER A 462 -10.97 -11.43 18.91
C SER A 462 -9.96 -10.30 19.13
N CYS A 463 -9.14 -10.39 20.17
CA CYS A 463 -8.08 -9.41 20.48
C CYS A 463 -6.84 -9.56 19.58
N LEU A 464 -6.60 -10.73 18.96
CA LEU A 464 -5.33 -11.01 18.28
C LEU A 464 -4.96 -9.99 17.19
N PRO A 465 -5.86 -9.60 16.25
CA PRO A 465 -5.50 -8.61 15.23
C PRO A 465 -5.10 -7.25 15.80
N ALA A 466 -5.77 -6.80 16.88
CA ALA A 466 -5.43 -5.56 17.57
C ALA A 466 -4.10 -5.69 18.33
N TRP A 467 -3.85 -6.84 18.95
CA TRP A 467 -2.58 -7.16 19.62
C TRP A 467 -1.40 -7.09 18.66
N PHE A 468 -1.49 -7.68 17.47
CA PHE A 468 -0.40 -7.64 16.50
C PHE A 468 -0.05 -6.20 16.11
N ARG A 469 -1.05 -5.34 15.89
CA ARG A 469 -0.84 -3.92 15.59
C ARG A 469 -0.26 -3.16 16.77
N PHE A 470 -0.76 -3.40 17.98
CA PHE A 470 -0.24 -2.84 19.21
C PHE A 470 1.26 -3.15 19.37
N ALA A 471 1.63 -4.44 19.27
CA ALA A 471 3.02 -4.89 19.36
C ALA A 471 3.92 -4.29 18.27
N GLN A 472 3.43 -4.19 17.03
CA GLN A 472 4.15 -3.51 15.94
C GLN A 472 4.37 -2.02 16.22
N CYS A 473 3.38 -1.32 16.80
CA CYS A 473 3.51 0.10 17.13
C CYS A 473 4.57 0.33 18.22
N LEU A 474 4.59 -0.51 19.26
CA LEU A 474 5.64 -0.48 20.28
C LEU A 474 7.02 -0.78 19.70
N ARG A 475 7.10 -1.74 18.78
CA ARG A 475 8.34 -2.07 18.08
C ARG A 475 8.87 -0.89 17.27
N ARG A 476 8.00 -0.20 16.51
CA ARG A 476 8.39 0.99 15.75
C ARG A 476 8.87 2.12 16.67
N TYR A 477 8.18 2.36 17.78
CA TYR A 477 8.64 3.33 18.79
C TYR A 477 10.04 2.98 19.32
N ARG A 478 10.32 1.71 19.60
CA ARG A 478 11.64 1.29 20.07
C ARG A 478 12.74 1.54 19.04
N ASP A 479 12.44 1.28 17.76
CA ASP A 479 13.42 1.37 16.68
C ASP A 479 13.67 2.82 16.23
N THR A 480 12.64 3.69 16.18
CA THR A 480 12.77 5.10 15.75
C THR A 480 12.95 6.09 16.90
N ARG A 481 12.55 5.71 18.12
CA ARG A 481 12.45 6.60 19.31
C ARG A 481 11.47 7.76 19.16
N GLU A 482 10.60 7.72 18.15
CA GLU A 482 9.56 8.74 17.92
C GLU A 482 8.25 8.37 18.64
N ALA A 483 7.91 9.08 19.71
CA ALA A 483 6.70 8.82 20.48
C ALA A 483 5.42 9.04 19.64
N PHE A 484 5.38 10.13 18.86
CA PHE A 484 4.36 10.35 17.84
C PHE A 484 4.92 9.98 16.46
N PRO A 485 4.19 9.20 15.64
CA PRO A 485 2.82 8.72 15.84
C PRO A 485 2.72 7.38 16.60
N HIS A 486 3.84 6.73 16.94
CA HIS A 486 3.84 5.30 17.30
C HIS A 486 3.10 4.94 18.59
N LEU A 487 3.34 5.63 19.70
CA LEU A 487 2.67 5.34 20.97
C LEU A 487 1.18 5.72 20.94
N VAL A 488 0.85 6.81 20.26
CA VAL A 488 -0.55 7.22 20.06
C VAL A 488 -1.28 6.19 19.18
N ASN A 489 -0.61 5.62 18.18
CA ASN A 489 -1.20 4.52 17.42
C ASN A 489 -1.34 3.24 18.26
N ALA A 490 -0.39 2.94 19.16
CA ALA A 490 -0.53 1.83 20.10
C ALA A 490 -1.75 2.03 21.02
N GLY A 491 -1.94 3.25 21.54
CA GLY A 491 -3.13 3.62 22.32
C GLY A 491 -4.44 3.42 21.57
N LYS A 492 -4.46 3.68 20.26
CA LYS A 492 -5.63 3.39 19.40
C LYS A 492 -5.98 1.90 19.38
N TYR A 493 -5.02 0.99 19.26
CA TYR A 493 -5.32 -0.45 19.21
C TYR A 493 -5.60 -1.04 20.61
N SER A 494 -5.11 -0.41 21.68
CA SER A 494 -5.39 -0.88 23.03
C SER A 494 -6.85 -0.66 23.44
N THR A 495 -7.57 0.29 22.84
CA THR A 495 -9.02 0.49 23.08
C THR A 495 -9.81 -0.78 22.82
N THR A 496 -9.41 -1.59 21.84
CA THR A 496 -10.04 -2.88 21.50
C THR A 496 -9.95 -3.91 22.65
N PHE A 497 -8.92 -3.85 23.49
CA PHE A 497 -8.83 -4.75 24.64
C PHE A 497 -9.95 -4.44 25.64
N PHE A 498 -10.19 -3.15 25.91
CA PHE A 498 -11.28 -2.72 26.80
C PHE A 498 -12.65 -3.09 26.24
N THR A 499 -12.89 -2.88 24.95
CA THR A 499 -14.18 -3.23 24.33
C THR A 499 -14.49 -4.71 24.45
N ILE A 500 -13.50 -5.57 24.19
CA ILE A 500 -13.66 -7.03 24.27
C ILE A 500 -13.78 -7.49 25.72
N THR A 501 -12.97 -6.95 26.64
CA THR A 501 -13.05 -7.28 28.06
C THR A 501 -14.42 -6.94 28.63
N PHE A 502 -14.93 -5.72 28.42
CA PHE A 502 -16.23 -5.33 28.95
C PHE A 502 -17.39 -6.05 28.26
N SER A 503 -17.30 -6.32 26.95
CA SER A 503 -18.27 -7.18 26.26
C SER A 503 -18.32 -8.59 26.85
N THR A 504 -17.16 -9.16 27.18
CA THR A 504 -17.06 -10.50 27.79
C THR A 504 -17.66 -10.50 29.20
N LEU A 505 -17.31 -9.51 30.03
CA LEU A 505 -17.86 -9.36 31.37
C LEU A 505 -19.38 -9.14 31.35
N PHE A 506 -19.88 -8.31 30.43
CA PHE A 506 -21.32 -8.12 30.22
C PHE A 506 -22.03 -9.45 29.96
N ASN A 507 -21.52 -10.27 29.04
CA ASN A 507 -22.13 -11.57 28.72
C ASN A 507 -22.01 -12.58 29.87
N LEU A 508 -20.91 -12.57 30.62
CA LEU A 508 -20.70 -13.47 31.77
C LEU A 508 -21.65 -13.19 32.94
N TYR A 509 -21.87 -11.92 33.24
CA TYR A 509 -22.71 -11.49 34.35
C TYR A 509 -24.15 -11.20 33.92
N LYS A 510 -24.52 -11.41 32.64
CA LYS A 510 -25.86 -11.09 32.12
C LYS A 510 -26.99 -11.73 32.91
N SER A 511 -26.82 -12.96 33.40
CA SER A 511 -27.83 -13.69 34.19
C SER A 511 -27.95 -13.25 35.65
N GLN A 512 -27.00 -12.46 36.17
CA GLN A 512 -27.00 -11.99 37.56
C GLN A 512 -27.75 -10.67 37.75
N TYR A 513 -28.21 -10.05 36.67
CA TYR A 513 -28.88 -8.75 36.66
C TYR A 513 -30.26 -8.89 36.01
N GLU A 514 -31.31 -8.35 36.65
CA GLU A 514 -32.70 -8.46 36.16
C GLU A 514 -32.94 -7.66 34.88
N SER A 515 -32.22 -6.55 34.69
CA SER A 515 -32.38 -5.67 33.53
C SER A 515 -31.04 -5.24 32.94
N LEU A 516 -31.04 -4.91 31.64
CA LEU A 516 -29.87 -4.38 30.93
C LEU A 516 -29.31 -3.12 31.61
N SER A 517 -30.20 -2.25 32.10
CA SER A 517 -29.86 -0.99 32.80
C SER A 517 -29.31 -1.20 34.20
N SER A 518 -29.48 -2.37 34.81
CA SER A 518 -28.89 -2.71 36.11
C SER A 518 -27.46 -3.26 35.99
N ASN A 519 -27.02 -3.66 34.80
CA ASN A 519 -25.71 -4.26 34.58
C ASN A 519 -24.62 -3.17 34.33
N PRO A 520 -23.68 -2.94 35.26
CA PRO A 520 -22.65 -1.91 35.09
C PRO A 520 -21.69 -2.20 33.93
N PHE A 521 -21.47 -3.49 33.59
CA PHE A 521 -20.60 -3.87 32.49
C PHE A 521 -21.18 -3.50 31.12
N PHE A 522 -22.50 -3.37 31.01
CA PHE A 522 -23.14 -2.86 29.80
C PHE A 522 -22.70 -1.42 29.51
N TYR A 523 -22.76 -0.54 30.51
CA TYR A 523 -22.34 0.86 30.36
C TYR A 523 -20.84 0.98 30.06
N LEU A 524 -20.00 0.22 30.77
CA LEU A 524 -18.56 0.18 30.51
C LEU A 524 -18.26 -0.29 29.08
N TRP A 525 -18.99 -1.29 28.60
CA TRP A 525 -18.87 -1.77 27.23
C TRP A 525 -19.26 -0.68 26.22
N VAL A 526 -20.43 -0.05 26.38
CA VAL A 526 -20.89 1.02 25.48
C VAL A 526 -19.92 2.21 25.46
N VAL A 527 -19.45 2.68 26.62
CA VAL A 527 -18.47 3.78 26.73
C VAL A 527 -17.17 3.39 26.02
N SER A 528 -16.66 2.18 26.25
CA SER A 528 -15.44 1.72 25.57
C SER A 528 -15.61 1.63 24.04
N MET A 529 -16.79 1.24 23.55
CA MET A 529 -17.10 1.19 22.12
C MET A 529 -17.15 2.59 21.51
N ILE A 530 -17.75 3.57 22.20
CA ILE A 530 -17.76 4.98 21.77
C ILE A 530 -16.34 5.52 21.68
N VAL A 531 -15.53 5.36 22.74
CA VAL A 531 -14.13 5.82 22.76
C VAL A 531 -13.34 5.17 21.63
N SER A 532 -13.47 3.86 21.45
CA SER A 532 -12.78 3.12 20.39
C SER A 532 -13.20 3.61 18.99
N SER A 533 -14.50 3.72 18.72
CA SER A 533 -15.02 4.19 17.43
C SER A 533 -14.58 5.64 17.14
N CYS A 534 -14.67 6.55 18.11
CA CYS A 534 -14.27 7.95 17.92
C CYS A 534 -12.77 8.11 17.67
N TYR A 535 -11.93 7.41 18.45
CA TYR A 535 -10.47 7.47 18.29
C TYR A 535 -10.08 6.93 16.91
N THR A 536 -10.54 5.74 16.58
CA THR A 536 -10.18 5.08 15.33
C THR A 536 -10.71 5.81 14.09
N TYR A 537 -11.92 6.39 14.15
CA TYR A 537 -12.46 7.28 13.10
C TYR A 537 -11.58 8.53 12.90
N THR A 538 -11.23 9.19 14.01
CA THR A 538 -10.35 10.38 13.96
C THR A 538 -8.99 10.02 13.36
N TRP A 539 -8.47 8.84 13.69
CA TRP A 539 -7.22 8.34 13.15
C TRP A 539 -7.30 8.08 11.65
N ASP A 540 -8.34 7.42 11.17
CA ASP A 540 -8.51 7.11 9.75
C ASP A 540 -8.52 8.40 8.92
N ILE A 541 -9.29 9.40 9.34
CA ILE A 541 -9.43 10.66 8.60
C ILE A 541 -8.18 11.54 8.67
N ARG A 542 -7.65 11.79 9.87
CA ARG A 542 -6.55 12.76 10.04
C ARG A 542 -5.18 12.15 9.78
N MET A 543 -4.95 10.93 10.27
CA MET A 543 -3.61 10.33 10.23
C MET A 543 -3.45 9.47 8.97
N ASP A 544 -4.35 8.52 8.75
CA ASP A 544 -4.18 7.56 7.66
C ASP A 544 -4.48 8.20 6.31
N TRP A 545 -5.55 9.01 6.20
CA TRP A 545 -5.92 9.72 4.98
C TRP A 545 -5.26 11.10 4.86
N GLY A 546 -4.74 11.68 5.95
CA GLY A 546 -4.07 12.99 5.89
C GLY A 546 -5.02 14.14 5.52
N LEU A 547 -6.29 14.07 5.94
CA LEU A 547 -7.28 15.12 5.68
C LEU A 547 -7.34 16.13 6.84
N PHE A 548 -8.10 17.21 6.64
CA PHE A 548 -8.21 18.35 7.57
C PHE A 548 -6.89 19.12 7.74
N ASP A 549 -6.16 19.31 6.65
CA ASP A 549 -5.00 20.19 6.64
C ASP A 549 -5.45 21.66 6.74
N ALA A 550 -4.75 22.45 7.56
CA ALA A 550 -4.99 23.88 7.68
C ALA A 550 -4.71 24.63 6.37
N ASN A 551 -3.88 24.05 5.49
CA ASN A 551 -3.49 24.63 4.20
C ASN A 551 -4.35 24.15 3.02
N ALA A 552 -5.53 23.57 3.26
CA ALA A 552 -6.32 22.91 2.22
C ALA A 552 -6.92 23.83 1.12
N GLY A 553 -6.71 25.16 1.18
CA GLY A 553 -7.13 26.10 0.14
C GLY A 553 -8.63 26.00 -0.19
N GLU A 554 -8.94 25.73 -1.46
CA GLU A 554 -10.32 25.56 -1.95
C GLU A 554 -10.96 24.21 -1.55
N ASN A 555 -10.14 23.22 -1.15
CA ASN A 555 -10.59 21.89 -0.75
C ASN A 555 -10.93 21.85 0.76
N ARG A 556 -11.99 22.56 1.18
CA ARG A 556 -12.39 22.68 2.60
C ARG A 556 -12.42 21.31 3.31
N PHE A 557 -11.74 21.19 4.46
CA PHE A 557 -11.61 19.95 5.26
C PHE A 557 -10.82 18.79 4.63
N LEU A 558 -10.30 18.93 3.41
CA LEU A 558 -9.41 17.96 2.80
C LEU A 558 -7.96 18.43 2.98
N ARG A 559 -7.14 18.21 1.95
CA ARG A 559 -5.76 18.68 1.86
C ARG A 559 -5.54 19.36 0.51
N GLU A 560 -4.43 20.06 0.36
CA GLU A 560 -4.13 20.83 -0.85
C GLU A 560 -4.08 19.93 -2.11
N GLU A 561 -3.42 18.77 -2.00
CA GLU A 561 -3.23 17.85 -3.11
C GLU A 561 -4.12 16.61 -3.05
N ILE A 562 -4.93 16.42 -4.09
CA ILE A 562 -5.76 15.24 -4.30
C ILE A 562 -5.37 14.54 -5.61
N VAL A 563 -5.29 13.21 -5.57
CA VAL A 563 -4.99 12.36 -6.72
C VAL A 563 -6.28 11.92 -7.41
N TYR A 564 -7.34 11.66 -6.63
CA TYR A 564 -8.63 11.27 -7.19
C TYR A 564 -9.41 12.50 -7.68
N SER A 565 -9.89 12.44 -8.93
CA SER A 565 -10.38 13.60 -9.67
C SER A 565 -11.66 14.25 -9.13
N SER A 566 -12.37 13.60 -8.21
CA SER A 566 -13.64 14.11 -7.67
C SER A 566 -13.57 14.21 -6.16
N ILE A 567 -13.78 15.43 -5.65
CA ILE A 567 -13.86 15.75 -4.21
C ILE A 567 -15.00 14.99 -3.52
N HIS A 568 -16.07 14.63 -4.25
CA HIS A 568 -17.21 13.92 -3.69
C HIS A 568 -16.84 12.52 -3.18
N TYR A 569 -15.81 11.88 -3.75
CA TYR A 569 -15.35 10.58 -3.25
C TYR A 569 -14.79 10.69 -1.83
N TYR A 570 -14.12 11.80 -1.49
CA TYR A 570 -13.56 12.02 -0.16
C TYR A 570 -14.67 12.26 0.87
N TYR A 571 -15.63 13.14 0.57
CA TYR A 571 -16.76 13.39 1.48
C TYR A 571 -17.63 12.16 1.66
N GLY A 572 -17.91 11.42 0.57
CA GLY A 572 -18.63 10.15 0.63
C GLY A 572 -17.90 9.12 1.50
N ALA A 573 -16.58 9.02 1.38
CA ALA A 573 -15.78 8.13 2.22
C ALA A 573 -15.78 8.54 3.69
N ILE A 574 -15.69 9.84 4.01
CA ILE A 574 -15.78 10.36 5.39
C ILE A 574 -17.10 9.95 6.05
N VAL A 575 -18.22 10.11 5.33
CA VAL A 575 -19.55 9.74 5.82
C VAL A 575 -19.70 8.23 5.92
N ALA A 576 -19.28 7.48 4.91
CA ALA A 576 -19.36 6.02 4.91
C ALA A 576 -18.52 5.40 6.03
N ASP A 577 -17.31 5.91 6.29
CA ASP A 577 -16.48 5.43 7.39
C ASP A 577 -17.16 5.69 8.74
N LEU A 578 -17.74 6.88 8.95
CA LEU A 578 -18.50 7.19 10.16
C LEU A 578 -19.66 6.22 10.37
N LEU A 579 -20.52 6.03 9.36
CA LEU A 579 -21.68 5.14 9.47
C LEU A 579 -21.27 3.69 9.77
N LEU A 580 -20.28 3.16 9.06
CA LEU A 580 -19.83 1.78 9.24
C LEU A 580 -19.07 1.58 10.56
N ARG A 581 -18.31 2.57 11.04
CA ARG A 581 -17.64 2.58 12.37
C ARG A 581 -18.62 2.48 13.53
N PHE A 582 -19.82 3.04 13.37
CA PHE A 582 -20.90 2.95 14.34
C PHE A 582 -21.90 1.81 14.02
N GLY A 583 -21.59 0.91 13.08
CA GLY A 583 -22.45 -0.23 12.73
C GLY A 583 -22.74 -1.17 13.92
N TRP A 584 -21.90 -1.16 14.96
CA TRP A 584 -22.17 -1.87 16.20
C TRP A 584 -23.42 -1.39 16.93
N THR A 585 -23.80 -0.11 16.77
CA THR A 585 -25.02 0.45 17.38
C THR A 585 -26.26 -0.22 16.82
N LEU A 586 -26.33 -0.37 15.49
CA LEU A 586 -27.39 -1.08 14.78
C LEU A 586 -27.42 -2.56 15.18
N SER A 587 -26.24 -3.20 15.28
CA SER A 587 -26.13 -4.59 15.74
C SER A 587 -26.71 -4.78 17.13
N LEU A 588 -26.32 -3.91 18.06
CA LEU A 588 -26.76 -3.97 19.45
C LEU A 588 -28.28 -3.74 19.53
N SER A 589 -28.81 -2.71 18.87
CA SER A 589 -30.24 -2.41 18.91
C SER A 589 -31.10 -3.53 18.32
N LEU A 590 -30.74 -4.07 17.16
CA LEU A 590 -31.54 -5.11 16.49
C LEU A 590 -31.46 -6.47 17.19
N THR A 591 -30.32 -6.78 17.81
CA THR A 591 -30.14 -8.01 18.59
C THR A 591 -30.91 -7.95 19.91
N GLU A 592 -30.88 -6.82 20.61
CA GLU A 592 -31.61 -6.67 21.89
C GLU A 592 -33.13 -6.56 21.68
N LEU A 593 -33.59 -6.00 20.56
CA LEU A 593 -35.01 -6.04 20.17
C LEU A 593 -35.49 -7.44 19.72
N GLY A 594 -34.59 -8.42 19.62
CA GLY A 594 -34.91 -9.78 19.18
C GLY A 594 -35.31 -9.89 17.70
N LEU A 595 -35.16 -8.82 16.91
CA LEU A 595 -35.54 -8.79 15.49
C LEU A 595 -34.59 -9.61 14.62
N ILE A 596 -33.30 -9.61 14.96
CA ILE A 596 -32.26 -10.32 14.21
C ILE A 596 -31.32 -11.03 15.19
N HIS A 597 -30.99 -12.29 14.90
CA HIS A 597 -29.99 -13.03 15.67
C HIS A 597 -28.58 -12.44 15.51
N ALA A 598 -27.80 -12.41 16.60
CA ALA A 598 -26.43 -11.88 16.63
C ALA A 598 -25.50 -12.50 15.57
N ASP A 599 -25.62 -13.81 15.33
CA ASP A 599 -24.82 -14.51 14.31
C ASP A 599 -25.09 -14.02 12.89
N LEU A 600 -26.34 -13.69 12.58
CA LEU A 600 -26.74 -13.13 11.30
C LEU A 600 -26.24 -11.68 11.17
N MET A 601 -26.31 -10.89 12.25
CA MET A 601 -25.74 -9.54 12.28
C MET A 601 -24.23 -9.54 12.00
N VAL A 602 -23.47 -10.48 12.57
CA VAL A 602 -22.03 -10.62 12.25
C VAL A 602 -21.83 -10.95 10.77
N THR A 603 -22.64 -11.85 10.21
CA THR A 603 -22.56 -12.21 8.78
C THR A 603 -22.87 -11.02 7.86
N ILE A 604 -23.76 -10.10 8.27
CA ILE A 604 -24.08 -8.87 7.51
C ILE A 604 -23.00 -7.81 7.67
N LEU A 605 -22.53 -7.56 8.90
CA LEU A 605 -21.57 -6.50 9.18
C LEU A 605 -20.14 -6.84 8.74
N SER A 606 -19.77 -8.12 8.67
CA SER A 606 -18.40 -8.51 8.32
C SER A 606 -18.01 -8.11 6.89
N PRO A 607 -18.81 -8.38 5.84
CA PRO A 607 -18.53 -7.86 4.49
C PRO A 607 -18.50 -6.32 4.43
N LEU A 608 -19.36 -5.65 5.20
CA LEU A 608 -19.38 -4.18 5.28
C LEU A 608 -18.11 -3.60 5.92
N GLU A 609 -17.57 -4.25 6.95
CA GLU A 609 -16.28 -3.88 7.55
C GLU A 609 -15.11 -4.12 6.58
N VAL A 610 -15.14 -5.21 5.80
CA VAL A 610 -14.16 -5.43 4.72
C VAL A 610 -14.30 -4.35 3.64
N PHE A 611 -15.52 -3.95 3.28
CA PHE A 611 -15.75 -2.86 2.33
C PHE A 611 -15.25 -1.51 2.86
N ARG A 612 -15.49 -1.19 4.14
CA ARG A 612 -14.94 0.00 4.80
C ARG A 612 -13.42 0.04 4.67
N ARG A 613 -12.76 -1.09 4.94
CA ARG A 613 -11.30 -1.23 4.78
C ARG A 613 -10.84 -1.09 3.32
N PHE A 614 -11.63 -1.59 2.37
CA PHE A 614 -11.39 -1.37 0.94
C PHE A 614 -11.39 0.12 0.59
N VAL A 615 -12.32 0.91 1.12
CA VAL A 615 -12.33 2.37 0.94
C VAL A 615 -11.09 3.00 1.59
N TRP A 616 -10.76 2.60 2.82
CA TRP A 616 -9.59 3.08 3.54
C TRP A 616 -8.27 2.84 2.77
N ASN A 617 -8.16 1.70 2.05
CA ASN A 617 -6.98 1.35 1.27
C ASN A 617 -6.65 2.37 0.17
N PHE A 618 -7.65 2.96 -0.49
CA PHE A 618 -7.43 4.02 -1.49
C PHE A 618 -6.77 5.24 -0.87
N PHE A 619 -7.39 5.82 0.15
CA PHE A 619 -6.92 7.06 0.75
C PHE A 619 -5.64 6.88 1.57
N ARG A 620 -5.43 5.71 2.19
CA ARG A 620 -4.18 5.40 2.88
C ARG A 620 -2.99 5.37 1.92
N LEU A 621 -3.12 4.67 0.79
CA LEU A 621 -2.03 4.59 -0.19
C LEU A 621 -1.82 5.92 -0.91
N GLU A 622 -2.88 6.67 -1.15
CA GLU A 622 -2.78 8.01 -1.69
C GLU A 622 -1.99 8.94 -0.75
N ASN A 623 -2.30 8.94 0.55
CA ASN A 623 -1.57 9.72 1.55
C ASN A 623 -0.09 9.33 1.61
N GLU A 624 0.22 8.02 1.58
CA GLU A 624 1.61 7.55 1.54
C GLU A 624 2.32 7.94 0.24
N HIS A 625 1.61 7.89 -0.89
CA HIS A 625 2.15 8.34 -2.17
C HIS A 625 2.50 9.82 -2.15
N LEU A 626 1.60 10.68 -1.66
CA LEU A 626 1.84 12.11 -1.54
C LEU A 626 2.99 12.42 -0.57
N ASN A 627 3.12 11.66 0.53
CA ASN A 627 4.26 11.74 1.42
C ASN A 627 5.59 11.38 0.70
N ASN A 628 5.59 10.35 -0.15
CA ASN A 628 6.76 10.01 -0.97
C ASN A 628 7.05 11.10 -2.02
N CYS A 629 6.02 11.70 -2.64
CA CYS A 629 6.17 12.84 -3.55
C CYS A 629 6.76 14.05 -2.83
N GLY A 630 6.29 14.38 -1.62
CA GLY A 630 6.82 15.46 -0.80
C GLY A 630 8.28 15.27 -0.39
N LYS A 631 8.74 14.02 -0.28
CA LYS A 631 10.14 13.65 -0.03
C LYS A 631 10.94 13.34 -1.30
N PHE A 632 10.34 13.49 -2.48
CA PHE A 632 10.94 13.15 -3.80
C PHE A 632 11.52 11.74 -3.88
N ARG A 633 10.91 10.77 -3.19
CA ARG A 633 11.35 9.37 -3.09
C ARG A 633 10.73 8.53 -4.22
N ALA A 634 11.47 8.36 -5.31
CA ALA A 634 11.03 7.61 -6.50
C ALA A 634 11.55 6.16 -6.58
N VAL A 635 12.46 5.78 -5.70
CA VAL A 635 13.17 4.49 -5.68
C VAL A 635 13.24 3.99 -4.24
N ARG A 636 13.33 2.68 -4.02
CA ARG A 636 13.45 2.08 -2.68
C ARG A 636 14.67 2.61 -1.95
N ASP A 637 14.59 2.70 -0.62
CA ASP A 637 15.74 3.12 0.16
C ASP A 637 16.86 2.10 0.04
N ILE A 638 18.00 2.56 -0.45
CA ILE A 638 19.21 1.77 -0.52
C ILE A 638 19.77 1.77 0.89
N SER A 639 19.60 0.66 1.60
CA SER A 639 20.21 0.46 2.92
C SER A 639 21.71 0.30 2.75
N VAL A 640 22.43 1.41 2.59
CA VAL A 640 23.87 1.42 2.80
C VAL A 640 24.04 1.41 4.30
N ALA A 641 24.58 0.32 4.85
CA ALA A 641 25.02 0.35 6.24
C ALA A 641 25.97 1.55 6.37
N PRO A 642 25.79 2.47 7.34
CA PRO A 642 26.80 3.46 7.63
C PRO A 642 28.12 2.70 7.79
N LEU A 643 29.17 3.13 7.09
CA LEU A 643 30.50 2.60 7.36
C LEU A 643 30.70 2.73 8.86
N ASP A 644 30.92 1.60 9.54
CA ASP A 644 31.32 1.56 10.94
C ASP A 644 32.59 2.39 11.07
N SER A 645 32.40 3.68 11.33
CA SER A 645 33.44 4.68 11.53
C SER A 645 34.22 4.38 12.81
N TYR A 646 33.77 3.39 13.59
CA TYR A 646 34.42 2.87 14.77
C TYR A 646 35.78 2.21 14.47
N GLU A 647 35.96 1.57 13.30
CA GLU A 647 37.24 0.91 12.99
C GLU A 647 38.34 1.88 12.50
N ARG A 648 38.04 3.16 12.26
CA ARG A 648 39.02 4.14 11.76
C ARG A 648 39.53 5.12 12.81
N CYS A 649 38.99 5.12 14.02
CA CYS A 649 39.40 6.04 15.10
C CYS A 649 40.17 5.31 16.20
N GLY A 650 41.41 4.89 15.88
CA GLY A 650 42.45 4.88 16.89
C GLY A 650 42.80 6.33 17.24
N ALA A 651 42.77 6.66 18.53
CA ALA A 651 43.19 7.94 19.13
C ALA A 651 42.51 9.22 18.58
N GLY A 652 41.40 9.64 19.21
CA GLY A 652 40.98 11.05 19.24
C GLY A 652 39.84 11.49 18.29
N GLY A 653 39.09 10.59 17.67
CA GLY A 653 37.99 10.93 16.76
C GLY A 653 36.62 11.05 17.42
N VAL A 654 35.91 12.14 17.13
CA VAL A 654 34.56 12.47 17.63
C VAL A 654 33.48 11.52 17.07
N SER A 655 32.55 11.07 17.93
CA SER A 655 31.48 10.13 17.55
C SER A 655 30.39 10.77 16.64
N PRO A 656 29.74 10.01 15.74
CA PRO A 656 28.67 10.50 14.86
C PRO A 656 27.45 11.07 15.60
N ALA A 657 27.18 10.55 16.81
CA ALA A 657 26.11 11.06 17.68
C ALA A 657 26.45 12.46 18.26
N LEU A 658 27.73 12.77 18.44
CA LEU A 658 28.19 14.10 18.85
C LEU A 658 28.15 15.08 17.67
N LEU A 659 28.46 14.64 16.45
CA LEU A 659 28.31 15.46 15.23
C LEU A 659 26.84 15.84 14.97
N MET A 660 25.90 14.90 15.12
CA MET A 660 24.46 15.21 15.04
C MET A 660 24.02 16.18 16.14
N ARG A 661 24.48 15.99 17.38
CA ARG A 661 24.22 16.94 18.48
C ARG A 661 24.82 18.32 18.25
N MET A 662 26.00 18.42 17.63
CA MET A 662 26.64 19.70 17.29
C MET A 662 25.97 20.42 16.12
N MET A 663 25.25 19.69 15.26
CA MET A 663 24.39 20.25 14.20
C MET A 663 23.02 20.71 14.73
N ASP A 664 22.56 20.11 15.83
CA ASP A 664 21.28 20.42 16.47
C ASP A 664 21.38 21.47 17.59
N GLU A 665 22.59 21.94 17.95
CA GLU A 665 22.78 23.05 18.88
C GLU A 665 22.60 24.41 18.17
N PRO A 666 21.85 25.36 18.74
CA PRO A 666 21.49 26.63 18.09
C PRO A 666 22.65 27.62 17.89
N ASN A 667 23.90 27.24 18.20
CA ASN A 667 25.09 28.11 18.11
C ASN A 667 26.25 27.51 17.27
N GLY A 668 25.99 26.54 16.39
CA GLY A 668 26.99 26.03 15.46
C GLY A 668 27.31 27.01 14.32
N VAL A 669 28.51 27.59 14.37
CA VAL A 669 29.14 28.55 13.42
C VAL A 669 28.88 30.02 13.74
N ILE A 670 29.77 30.58 14.58
CA ILE A 670 30.01 32.01 14.71
C ILE A 670 30.58 32.51 13.38
N ASN A 671 29.80 33.29 12.63
CA ASN A 671 30.37 34.30 11.75
C ASN A 671 29.72 35.66 12.06
N ARG A 672 30.58 36.60 12.46
CA ARG A 672 30.24 38.00 12.79
C ARG A 672 29.65 38.70 11.55
N GLY A 673 28.55 39.44 11.73
CA GLY A 673 28.17 40.49 10.76
C GLY A 673 26.69 40.83 10.62
N ASN A 674 26.13 41.51 11.63
CA ASN A 674 25.07 42.54 11.58
C ASN A 674 23.69 42.30 10.91
N ASN A 675 22.68 42.17 11.79
CA ASN A 675 21.42 42.93 11.88
C ASN A 675 20.69 43.40 10.60
N VAL A 676 19.49 42.84 10.33
CA VAL A 676 18.24 43.61 10.09
C VAL A 676 17.01 42.74 10.44
N LYS A 677 16.10 43.28 11.27
CA LYS A 677 14.77 42.74 11.63
C LYS A 677 13.81 42.79 10.44
N SER A 678 12.92 41.79 10.26
CA SER A 678 11.74 41.95 9.38
C SER A 678 10.42 41.57 10.06
N LYS A 679 9.46 42.47 9.87
CA LYS A 679 8.08 42.50 10.34
C LYS A 679 7.16 41.65 9.45
N LYS A 680 6.01 41.27 10.02
CA LYS A 680 4.83 40.67 9.33
C LYS A 680 4.15 41.61 8.30
N LYS A 681 3.38 40.95 7.41
CA LYS A 681 2.32 41.40 6.44
C LYS A 681 2.84 41.72 5.03
N ASN A 682 2.21 41.34 3.89
CA ASN A 682 0.84 40.88 3.61
C ASN A 682 0.71 40.34 2.15
N LYS A 683 -0.38 39.56 1.92
CA LYS A 683 -1.16 39.38 0.67
C LYS A 683 -0.53 38.65 -0.53
N SER A 684 -0.98 37.41 -0.75
CA SER A 684 -1.00 36.77 -2.08
C SER A 684 -2.43 36.71 -2.62
N VAL A 685 -2.55 37.07 -3.89
CA VAL A 685 -3.79 37.22 -4.66
C VAL A 685 -4.21 35.87 -5.24
N LEU A 686 -5.51 35.60 -5.13
CA LEU A 686 -6.24 34.42 -5.60
C LEU A 686 -6.24 34.35 -7.14
N PHE A 687 -5.96 33.18 -7.73
CA PHE A 687 -6.34 32.91 -9.13
C PHE A 687 -6.87 31.48 -9.30
N ARG A 688 -8.13 31.42 -9.74
CA ARG A 688 -8.91 30.24 -10.13
C ARG A 688 -8.24 29.50 -11.30
N ILE A 689 -8.22 28.17 -11.24
CA ILE A 689 -7.93 27.31 -12.39
C ILE A 689 -9.23 26.63 -12.83
N SER A 690 -9.69 27.00 -14.02
CA SER A 690 -10.77 26.31 -14.75
C SER A 690 -10.20 25.04 -15.40
N GLN A 691 -10.65 23.86 -14.97
CA GLN A 691 -10.36 22.59 -15.64
C GLN A 691 -11.53 22.21 -16.56
N ASN A 692 -11.27 22.11 -17.87
CA ASN A 692 -12.25 21.76 -18.89
C ASN A 692 -12.43 20.24 -19.06
N ASP A 693 -13.69 19.87 -19.35
CA ASP A 693 -14.39 18.62 -18.99
C ASP A 693 -14.26 17.41 -19.95
N HIS A 694 -13.36 17.38 -20.94
CA HIS A 694 -13.58 16.49 -22.10
C HIS A 694 -12.92 15.09 -22.08
N VAL A 695 -12.15 14.71 -21.07
CA VAL A 695 -11.47 13.38 -21.03
C VAL A 695 -12.07 12.40 -19.99
N TYR A 696 -13.08 12.81 -19.21
CA TYR A 696 -13.55 12.05 -18.04
C TYR A 696 -14.75 11.12 -18.26
N LYS A 697 -15.32 11.04 -19.46
CA LYS A 697 -16.55 10.26 -19.69
C LYS A 697 -16.40 8.73 -19.55
N LEU A 698 -15.17 8.17 -19.54
CA LEU A 698 -14.96 6.73 -19.32
C LEU A 698 -14.61 6.33 -17.86
N LYS A 699 -14.35 7.30 -16.96
CA LYS A 699 -13.91 7.03 -15.57
C LYS A 699 -15.04 6.97 -14.54
N LYS A 700 -16.25 7.43 -14.88
CA LYS A 700 -17.42 7.46 -13.98
C LYS A 700 -18.03 6.08 -13.66
N LEU A 701 -17.67 5.03 -14.38
CA LEU A 701 -18.36 3.73 -14.30
C LEU A 701 -17.89 2.81 -13.16
N ILE A 702 -16.79 3.13 -12.48
CA ILE A 702 -16.14 2.22 -11.51
C ILE A 702 -16.84 2.25 -10.14
N TRP A 703 -17.23 3.43 -9.65
CA TRP A 703 -17.77 3.59 -8.30
C TRP A 703 -19.24 3.18 -8.16
N ILE A 704 -20.09 3.54 -9.13
CA ILE A 704 -21.51 3.17 -9.12
C ILE A 704 -21.65 1.65 -9.33
N LYS A 705 -20.77 1.02 -10.13
CA LYS A 705 -20.78 -0.43 -10.34
C LYS A 705 -20.22 -1.21 -9.14
N CYS A 706 -19.25 -0.69 -8.38
CA CYS A 706 -18.75 -1.40 -7.19
C CYS A 706 -19.77 -1.42 -6.04
N LEU A 707 -20.56 -0.37 -5.84
CA LEU A 707 -21.64 -0.38 -4.83
C LEU A 707 -22.76 -1.39 -5.17
N LEU A 708 -23.03 -1.59 -6.47
CA LEU A 708 -24.04 -2.53 -6.96
C LEU A 708 -23.62 -4.01 -6.89
N PHE A 709 -22.34 -4.31 -6.65
CA PHE A 709 -21.83 -5.69 -6.58
C PHE A 709 -21.61 -6.21 -5.16
N ILE A 710 -21.73 -5.36 -4.13
CA ILE A 710 -21.37 -5.71 -2.74
C ILE A 710 -22.61 -5.78 -1.83
N VAL A 711 -23.74 -5.25 -2.28
CA VAL A 711 -25.04 -5.50 -1.65
C VAL A 711 -25.70 -6.64 -2.43
N PRO A 712 -25.75 -7.89 -1.91
CA PRO A 712 -26.65 -8.88 -2.48
C PRO A 712 -28.09 -8.33 -2.38
N PRO A 713 -28.95 -8.51 -3.40
CA PRO A 713 -30.38 -8.31 -3.25
C PRO A 713 -30.93 -9.48 -2.42
N CYS A 714 -30.62 -9.51 -1.13
CA CYS A 714 -31.17 -10.47 -0.18
C CYS A 714 -31.75 -9.70 1.00
N PHE A 715 -32.86 -8.99 0.78
CA PHE A 715 -33.86 -8.68 1.82
C PHE A 715 -35.20 -8.38 1.14
N MET A 716 -35.84 -9.45 0.68
CA MET A 716 -37.30 -9.57 0.62
C MET A 716 -37.62 -10.93 1.24
N ILE A 717 -37.41 -11.05 2.55
CA ILE A 717 -38.08 -12.08 3.34
C ILE A 717 -39.35 -11.40 3.82
N SER A 718 -40.45 -11.69 3.13
CA SER A 718 -41.79 -11.46 3.67
C SER A 718 -42.09 -12.65 4.57
N TYR A 719 -42.37 -12.33 5.85
CA TYR A 719 -42.94 -13.14 6.94
C TYR A 719 -42.65 -14.64 7.00
#